data_AF-A0A369RET0-F1
#
_entry.id   AF-A0A369RET0-F1
#
_cell.length_a   1.000
_cell.length_b   1.000
_cell.length_c   1.000
_cell.angle_alpha   90.00
_cell.angle_beta   90.00
_cell.angle_gamma   90.00
#
_symmetry.space_group_name_H-M   'P 1'
#
loop_
_entity.id
_entity.type
_entity.pdbx_description
1 polymer ?
#
loop_
_entity_poly.entity_id
_entity_poly.type
_entity_poly.pdbx_seq_one_letter_code
_entity_poly.pdbx_strand_id
1 'polypeptide(L)'
;MHNNGENIGFIRNLLDGNCREFTERFESFLDQCPSFLHSVGKGRFFPAFFFGMFATAFDSDVADNEKIYFRFDNDPGRPRKGNLKVAVLTNDRDRRGYRIVRCFTIADRQNSFGSRFSQQEKLWIENNLQQQNVALRARRFAWEEYKTFAWAENQGEEEEIRCVKIREGNAFTGNSASPCDGGFEEITRTFGIQQGFLSGLLGDLASNNADDVVDTIDDVLQYIINLYNRYNQVLDFNGKESDYHGFLSGFLMNFRYRHTAGIYLELFVGGGYTDITFLVRGVQRLIDSVPIIIELKAGQTRDRCADRALAQAENYVTRCPVSSISIHTSSDDAVCVGLNFDLDNNERLQLSTQSFLERESSLVERLFNGSMAEIQESVRNYLLYPSFGVPAVPDTRGTNSRVFSYTTRFTFASAAFAKRRIELEDGSEVYVDKYLFQYHDDDRMRGRHGGVAQVNVGDRALTMVLRALWAGEEGVFVLDIRHALAHQFPLQGLDLSRWPDARVYEVVCTLNPSRRAEDDLGLAVNVTQFQSPADYLQHKGNQSFQGELLPVGGGSNVHNTANVMMNTGWQDVNRHKGLFQAISNVLFPLKWVVNRNNAQEVGFHSVLHGLFYTCNNPARVIIEFQLGGGEKIDLVLLRSVESGGGVHPIGIELKFAGTGELQDKKQEANNQLNSYLQCRGYKRITDGDTVVLSYAIWNDRAQRPDTLISVKDVLRIRDNLGHSSADDLPGR
;
A
#
# COMPACT_ATOMS: atom_id res chain seq x y z
N MET A 1 14.72 -30.31 -27.10
CA MET A 1 13.46 -30.15 -26.36
C MET A 1 13.67 -28.99 -25.41
N HIS A 2 13.20 -27.78 -25.74
CA HIS A 2 13.22 -26.60 -24.86
C HIS A 2 11.78 -26.10 -24.86
N ASN A 3 10.99 -26.46 -23.86
CA ASN A 3 9.56 -26.11 -23.82
C ASN A 3 8.94 -26.12 -22.41
N ASN A 4 9.73 -25.82 -21.37
CA ASN A 4 9.23 -25.71 -19.99
C ASN A 4 9.51 -24.31 -19.43
N GLY A 5 8.78 -23.26 -19.84
CA GLY A 5 8.73 -21.97 -19.11
C GLY A 5 10.03 -21.16 -18.90
N GLU A 6 11.19 -21.66 -19.31
CA GLU A 6 12.51 -21.07 -19.04
C GLU A 6 12.71 -19.68 -19.69
N ASN A 7 11.99 -19.38 -20.78
CA ASN A 7 12.08 -18.12 -21.53
C ASN A 7 10.95 -17.12 -21.26
N ILE A 8 10.32 -17.15 -20.08
CA ILE A 8 9.28 -16.18 -19.72
C ILE A 8 9.94 -14.99 -19.04
N GLY A 9 10.14 -13.89 -19.77
CA GLY A 9 10.70 -12.65 -19.23
C GLY A 9 10.19 -11.46 -20.02
N PHE A 10 9.87 -10.36 -19.34
CA PHE A 10 9.32 -9.16 -19.97
C PHE A 10 10.25 -8.60 -21.05
N ILE A 11 11.56 -8.62 -20.79
CA ILE A 11 12.59 -8.21 -21.74
C ILE A 11 12.74 -9.16 -22.93
N ARG A 12 12.36 -10.45 -22.82
CA ARG A 12 12.39 -11.42 -23.93
C ARG A 12 11.52 -10.95 -25.09
N ASN A 13 10.33 -10.43 -24.81
CA ASN A 13 9.42 -9.90 -25.83
C ASN A 13 10.05 -8.73 -26.61
N LEU A 14 10.85 -7.89 -25.95
CA LEU A 14 11.64 -6.87 -26.65
C LEU A 14 12.75 -7.50 -27.47
N LEU A 15 13.52 -8.43 -26.89
CA LEU A 15 14.60 -9.13 -27.59
C LEU A 15 14.10 -9.81 -28.86
N ASP A 16 12.86 -10.32 -28.87
CA ASP A 16 12.18 -10.96 -30.01
C ASP A 16 11.51 -9.96 -30.98
N GLY A 17 11.46 -8.67 -30.64
CA GLY A 17 10.80 -7.63 -31.43
C GLY A 17 9.26 -7.66 -31.35
N ASN A 18 8.69 -8.35 -30.36
CA ASN A 18 7.26 -8.44 -30.10
C ASN A 18 6.78 -7.27 -29.22
N CYS A 19 6.79 -6.05 -29.79
CA CYS A 19 6.35 -4.84 -29.08
C CYS A 19 4.91 -4.93 -28.56
N ARG A 20 4.01 -5.65 -29.24
CA ARG A 20 2.60 -5.71 -28.84
C ARG A 20 2.44 -6.45 -27.51
N GLU A 21 2.97 -7.67 -27.42
CA GLU A 21 2.89 -8.46 -26.21
C GLU A 21 3.69 -7.82 -25.06
N PHE A 22 4.82 -7.19 -25.39
CA PHE A 22 5.55 -6.35 -24.46
C PHE A 22 4.66 -5.23 -23.90
N THR A 23 4.04 -4.41 -24.74
CA THR A 23 3.20 -3.29 -24.30
C THR A 23 2.05 -3.77 -23.42
N GLU A 24 1.33 -4.82 -23.85
CA GLU A 24 0.21 -5.39 -23.08
C GLU A 24 0.63 -5.84 -21.66
N ARG A 25 1.80 -6.50 -21.54
CA ARG A 25 2.35 -6.93 -20.24
C ARG A 25 2.87 -5.75 -19.40
N PHE A 26 3.39 -4.71 -20.04
CA PHE A 26 3.94 -3.55 -19.33
C PHE A 26 2.83 -2.71 -18.71
N GLU A 27 1.80 -2.44 -19.51
CA GLU A 27 0.60 -1.74 -19.07
C GLU A 27 -0.04 -2.50 -17.91
N SER A 28 -0.12 -3.84 -18.02
CA SER A 28 -0.61 -4.63 -16.89
C SER A 28 0.24 -4.52 -15.63
N PHE A 29 1.56 -4.33 -15.72
CA PHE A 29 2.42 -4.08 -14.56
C PHE A 29 2.17 -2.68 -13.97
N LEU A 30 2.08 -1.67 -14.82
CA LEU A 30 1.85 -0.29 -14.42
C LEU A 30 0.46 -0.09 -13.82
N ASP A 31 -0.56 -0.76 -14.34
CA ASP A 31 -1.91 -0.75 -13.77
C ASP A 31 -1.99 -1.38 -12.36
N GLN A 32 -0.99 -2.19 -12.00
CA GLN A 32 -0.85 -2.76 -10.67
C GLN A 32 0.02 -1.89 -9.76
N CYS A 33 0.72 -0.90 -10.29
CA CYS A 33 1.48 0.02 -9.47
C CYS A 33 0.51 0.96 -8.73
N PRO A 34 0.52 0.97 -7.39
CA PRO A 34 -0.40 1.77 -6.57
C PRO A 34 -0.35 3.26 -6.88
N SER A 35 0.85 3.80 -7.05
CA SER A 35 1.10 5.23 -7.23
C SER A 35 2.27 5.45 -8.19
N PHE A 36 2.21 6.58 -8.90
CA PHE A 36 3.34 7.14 -9.66
C PHE A 36 3.70 8.56 -9.18
N LEU A 37 3.29 8.90 -7.96
CA LEU A 37 3.37 10.25 -7.38
C LEU A 37 4.81 10.69 -7.12
N HIS A 38 5.73 9.77 -6.82
CA HIS A 38 7.07 10.12 -6.36
C HIS A 38 8.17 9.82 -7.39
N SER A 39 8.80 8.66 -7.33
CA SER A 39 10.01 8.34 -8.07
C SER A 39 9.72 7.84 -9.48
N VAL A 40 8.60 7.13 -9.70
CA VAL A 40 8.23 6.63 -11.04
C VAL A 40 7.87 7.78 -12.00
N GLY A 41 7.32 8.87 -11.47
CA GLY A 41 7.01 10.08 -12.25
C GLY A 41 8.20 11.01 -12.50
N LYS A 42 9.39 10.72 -11.94
CA LYS A 42 10.60 11.53 -12.15
C LYS A 42 11.33 11.10 -13.42
N GLY A 43 11.99 12.06 -14.06
CA GLY A 43 12.82 11.79 -15.24
C GLY A 43 13.92 10.75 -14.95
N ARG A 44 14.28 9.98 -15.98
CA ARG A 44 15.26 8.88 -15.96
C ARG A 44 14.90 7.60 -15.19
N PHE A 45 13.78 7.56 -14.45
CA PHE A 45 13.29 6.33 -13.83
C PHE A 45 13.17 5.18 -14.86
N PHE A 46 12.44 5.39 -15.95
CA PHE A 46 12.27 4.36 -16.98
C PHE A 46 13.58 4.00 -17.70
N PRO A 47 14.41 4.94 -18.18
CA PRO A 47 15.74 4.61 -18.67
C PRO A 47 16.55 3.70 -17.71
N ALA A 48 16.57 3.99 -16.41
CA ALA A 48 17.23 3.13 -15.43
C ALA A 48 16.54 1.77 -15.24
N PHE A 49 15.20 1.74 -15.26
CA PHE A 49 14.39 0.51 -15.22
C PHE A 49 14.69 -0.43 -16.38
N PHE A 50 14.69 0.08 -17.61
CA PHE A 50 15.04 -0.76 -18.75
C PHE A 50 16.49 -1.22 -18.71
N PHE A 51 17.40 -0.37 -18.22
CA PHE A 51 18.78 -0.79 -18.02
C PHE A 51 18.87 -1.93 -17.02
N GLY A 52 18.20 -1.89 -15.86
CA GLY A 52 18.20 -2.98 -14.88
C GLY A 52 17.77 -4.33 -15.47
N MET A 53 16.75 -4.32 -16.33
CA MET A 53 16.32 -5.51 -17.06
C MET A 53 17.39 -6.04 -18.03
N PHE A 54 17.97 -5.16 -18.85
CA PHE A 54 19.00 -5.56 -19.82
C PHE A 54 20.29 -6.01 -19.15
N ALA A 55 20.72 -5.30 -18.10
CA ALA A 55 21.96 -5.55 -17.34
C ALA A 55 21.99 -6.95 -16.71
N THR A 56 20.83 -7.55 -16.49
CA THR A 56 20.70 -8.90 -15.92
C THR A 56 20.09 -9.92 -16.85
N ALA A 57 19.89 -9.59 -18.13
CA ALA A 57 19.24 -10.50 -19.07
C ALA A 57 19.98 -11.84 -19.21
N PHE A 58 21.32 -11.86 -19.19
CA PHE A 58 22.12 -13.10 -19.28
C PHE A 58 22.18 -13.89 -17.97
N ASP A 59 22.31 -13.18 -16.84
CA ASP A 59 22.40 -13.79 -15.51
C ASP A 59 21.04 -14.27 -14.99
N SER A 60 19.95 -13.72 -15.56
CA SER A 60 18.57 -14.16 -15.35
C SER A 60 18.11 -15.17 -16.40
N ASP A 61 18.98 -15.71 -17.25
CA ASP A 61 18.64 -16.68 -18.29
C ASP A 61 17.50 -16.23 -19.24
N VAL A 62 17.37 -14.92 -19.49
CA VAL A 62 16.43 -14.36 -20.49
C VAL A 62 17.10 -14.22 -21.87
N ALA A 63 18.38 -13.86 -21.87
CA ALA A 63 19.25 -13.76 -23.03
C ALA A 63 20.31 -14.87 -22.97
N ASP A 64 20.71 -15.37 -24.13
CA ASP A 64 21.61 -16.52 -24.24
C ASP A 64 22.75 -16.21 -25.22
N ASN A 65 22.42 -16.11 -26.51
CA ASN A 65 23.38 -15.99 -27.60
C ASN A 65 23.38 -14.59 -28.27
N GLU A 66 22.58 -13.67 -27.75
CA GLU A 66 22.54 -12.28 -28.17
C GLU A 66 23.81 -11.52 -27.73
N LYS A 67 24.12 -10.40 -28.40
CA LYS A 67 25.05 -9.40 -27.86
C LYS A 67 24.30 -8.11 -27.60
N ILE A 68 24.41 -7.59 -26.37
CA ILE A 68 23.64 -6.44 -25.92
C ILE A 68 24.62 -5.32 -25.61
N TYR A 69 24.44 -4.18 -26.28
CA TYR A 69 25.23 -2.97 -26.06
C TYR A 69 24.32 -1.86 -25.56
N PHE A 70 24.77 -1.04 -24.63
CA PHE A 70 23.99 0.07 -24.09
C PHE A 70 24.77 1.37 -23.97
N ARG A 71 24.04 2.48 -23.92
CA ARG A 71 24.57 3.81 -23.61
C ARG A 71 23.48 4.70 -23.02
N PHE A 72 23.83 5.49 -22.00
CA PHE A 72 22.99 6.57 -21.51
C PHE A 72 23.31 7.88 -22.24
N ASP A 73 22.28 8.50 -22.80
CA ASP A 73 22.36 9.81 -23.45
C ASP A 73 21.74 10.87 -22.53
N ASN A 74 22.54 11.42 -21.63
CA ASN A 74 22.10 12.51 -20.75
C ASN A 74 22.00 13.82 -21.53
N ASP A 75 20.92 14.57 -21.32
CA ASP A 75 20.72 15.88 -21.96
C ASP A 75 21.71 16.90 -21.36
N PRO A 76 22.67 17.44 -22.13
CA PRO A 76 23.66 18.38 -21.62
C PRO A 76 23.04 19.68 -21.09
N GLY A 77 21.90 20.09 -21.64
CA GLY A 77 21.15 21.27 -21.21
C GLY A 77 20.17 21.00 -20.08
N ARG A 78 19.88 19.72 -19.78
CA ARG A 78 18.96 19.29 -18.71
C ARG A 78 19.50 18.03 -18.04
N PRO A 79 20.48 18.14 -17.11
CA PRO A 79 21.13 16.98 -16.47
C PRO A 79 20.20 16.04 -15.69
N ARG A 80 18.93 16.45 -15.48
CA ARG A 80 17.87 15.64 -14.86
C ARG A 80 17.07 14.81 -15.87
N LYS A 81 17.44 14.84 -17.14
CA LYS A 81 16.82 14.08 -18.23
C LYS A 81 17.88 13.30 -18.98
N GLY A 82 17.50 12.15 -19.50
CA GLY A 82 18.38 11.30 -20.28
C GLY A 82 17.62 10.12 -20.85
N ASN A 83 18.12 9.58 -21.96
CA ASN A 83 17.54 8.42 -22.61
C ASN A 83 18.48 7.22 -22.49
N LEU A 84 17.93 6.02 -22.57
CA LEU A 84 18.71 4.79 -22.72
C LEU A 84 18.65 4.35 -24.18
N LYS A 85 19.81 4.09 -24.78
CA LYS A 85 19.95 3.40 -26.07
C LYS A 85 20.47 1.99 -25.83
N VAL A 86 19.83 1.02 -26.46
CA VAL A 86 20.25 -0.39 -26.43
C VAL A 86 20.31 -0.93 -27.85
N ALA A 87 21.41 -1.57 -28.21
CA ALA A 87 21.57 -2.28 -29.47
C ALA A 87 21.78 -3.76 -29.20
N VAL A 88 20.94 -4.60 -29.81
CA VAL A 88 20.94 -6.04 -29.64
C VAL A 88 21.25 -6.71 -30.96
N LEU A 89 22.38 -7.41 -31.04
CA LEU A 89 22.64 -8.33 -32.14
C LEU A 89 21.91 -9.64 -31.86
N THR A 90 20.85 -9.88 -32.62
CA THR A 90 19.96 -11.03 -32.43
C THR A 90 20.42 -12.24 -33.25
N ASN A 91 19.85 -13.41 -32.98
CA ASN A 91 20.02 -14.59 -33.82
C ASN A 91 19.10 -14.61 -35.04
N ASP A 92 18.14 -13.68 -35.09
CA ASP A 92 17.17 -13.57 -36.17
C ASP A 92 17.81 -13.07 -37.46
N ARG A 93 17.17 -13.45 -38.57
CA ARG A 93 17.58 -13.05 -39.91
C ARG A 93 16.43 -12.43 -40.67
N ASP A 94 16.73 -11.38 -41.42
CA ASP A 94 15.77 -10.81 -42.36
C ASP A 94 15.55 -11.76 -43.56
N ARG A 95 14.63 -11.39 -44.46
CA ARG A 95 14.33 -12.17 -45.68
C ARG A 95 15.55 -12.36 -46.60
N ARG A 96 16.60 -11.54 -46.45
CA ARG A 96 17.86 -11.61 -47.23
C ARG A 96 18.92 -12.44 -46.50
N GLY A 97 18.60 -13.01 -45.34
CA GLY A 97 19.50 -13.80 -44.52
C GLY A 97 20.48 -12.96 -43.68
N TYR A 98 20.32 -11.64 -43.62
CA TYR A 98 21.16 -10.77 -42.81
C TYR A 98 20.77 -10.85 -41.33
N ARG A 99 21.75 -10.94 -40.43
CA ARG A 99 21.47 -10.89 -39.00
C ARG A 99 20.84 -9.56 -38.65
N ILE A 100 19.84 -9.60 -37.78
CA ILE A 100 19.11 -8.40 -37.35
C ILE A 100 19.79 -7.78 -36.13
N VAL A 101 20.06 -6.48 -36.21
CA VAL A 101 20.40 -5.62 -35.06
C VAL A 101 19.15 -4.84 -34.70
N ARG A 102 18.63 -5.06 -33.49
CA ARG A 102 17.50 -4.34 -32.93
C ARG A 102 18.00 -3.19 -32.06
N CYS A 103 17.59 -1.98 -32.38
CA CYS A 103 17.96 -0.75 -31.69
C CYS A 103 16.76 -0.21 -30.93
N PHE A 104 16.84 -0.20 -29.60
CA PHE A 104 15.82 0.33 -28.72
C PHE A 104 16.26 1.69 -28.19
N THR A 105 15.38 2.69 -28.27
CA THR A 105 15.55 3.94 -27.55
C THR A 105 14.42 4.11 -26.55
N ILE A 106 14.78 4.17 -25.27
CA ILE A 106 13.86 4.43 -24.17
C ILE A 106 13.99 5.91 -23.84
N ALA A 107 12.94 6.66 -24.10
CA ALA A 107 12.96 8.12 -24.00
C ALA A 107 11.75 8.66 -23.26
N ASP A 108 11.98 9.73 -22.50
CA ASP A 108 10.91 10.41 -21.76
C ASP A 108 9.89 11.10 -22.69
N ARG A 109 10.23 11.38 -23.97
CA ARG A 109 9.36 12.11 -24.93
C ARG A 109 9.62 11.74 -26.38
N GLN A 110 8.64 12.00 -27.26
CA GLN A 110 8.73 11.75 -28.70
C GLN A 110 10.00 12.27 -29.37
N ASN A 111 10.47 13.47 -29.04
CA ASN A 111 11.57 14.12 -29.76
C ASN A 111 12.67 14.71 -28.83
N SER A 112 13.05 14.01 -27.76
CA SER A 112 14.13 14.45 -26.84
C SER A 112 15.54 14.22 -27.39
N PHE A 113 16.55 14.91 -26.84
CA PHE A 113 17.97 14.67 -27.16
C PHE A 113 18.36 13.20 -26.95
N GLY A 114 19.09 12.60 -27.88
CA GLY A 114 19.46 11.18 -27.83
C GLY A 114 18.30 10.21 -28.10
N SER A 115 17.16 10.68 -28.60
CA SER A 115 15.97 9.82 -28.80
C SER A 115 15.95 9.08 -30.14
N ARG A 116 17.07 9.09 -30.87
CA ARG A 116 17.26 8.41 -32.16
C ARG A 116 18.69 7.90 -32.30
N PHE A 117 18.85 6.75 -32.97
CA PHE A 117 20.15 6.24 -33.38
C PHE A 117 20.73 7.03 -34.58
N SER A 118 21.96 7.50 -34.44
CA SER A 118 22.69 8.16 -35.54
C SER A 118 23.36 7.15 -36.47
N GLN A 119 23.71 7.58 -37.68
CA GLN A 119 24.49 6.73 -38.59
C GLN A 119 25.88 6.41 -38.02
N GLN A 120 26.49 7.34 -37.28
CA GLN A 120 27.78 7.14 -36.62
C GLN A 120 27.69 6.05 -35.55
N GLU A 121 26.61 6.01 -34.77
CA GLU A 121 26.36 4.97 -33.76
C GLU A 121 26.20 3.59 -34.39
N LYS A 122 25.44 3.51 -35.49
CA LYS A 122 25.29 2.24 -36.23
C LYS A 122 26.63 1.75 -36.74
N LEU A 123 27.43 2.62 -37.35
CA LEU A 123 28.77 2.29 -37.83
C LEU A 123 29.69 1.83 -36.69
N TRP A 124 29.60 2.46 -35.52
CA TRP A 124 30.37 2.05 -34.34
C TRP A 124 30.03 0.61 -33.94
N ILE A 125 28.74 0.27 -33.87
CA ILE A 125 28.26 -1.08 -33.53
C ILE A 125 28.72 -2.09 -34.60
N GLU A 126 28.59 -1.78 -35.90
CA GLU A 126 29.05 -2.67 -36.97
C GLU A 126 30.55 -2.95 -36.87
N ASN A 127 31.36 -1.91 -36.66
CA ASN A 127 32.80 -2.03 -36.52
C ASN A 127 33.17 -2.91 -35.32
N ASN A 128 32.54 -2.70 -34.16
CA ASN A 128 32.79 -3.49 -32.96
C ASN A 128 32.44 -4.99 -33.20
N LEU A 129 31.27 -5.26 -33.76
CA LEU A 129 30.81 -6.62 -34.09
C LEU A 129 31.73 -7.34 -35.10
N GLN A 130 32.25 -6.62 -36.10
CA GLN A 130 33.15 -7.17 -37.11
C GLN A 130 34.58 -7.38 -36.59
N GLN A 131 35.05 -6.55 -35.65
CA GLN A 131 36.36 -6.72 -35.02
C GLN A 131 36.40 -7.96 -34.12
N GLN A 132 35.34 -8.20 -33.35
CA GLN A 132 35.28 -9.30 -32.39
C GLN A 132 35.06 -10.69 -33.02
N ASN A 133 34.66 -10.81 -34.30
CA ASN A 133 34.42 -12.11 -34.93
C ASN A 133 34.80 -12.14 -36.42
N VAL A 134 35.84 -12.92 -36.75
CA VAL A 134 36.36 -13.05 -38.11
C VAL A 134 35.30 -13.55 -39.11
N ALA A 135 34.32 -14.36 -38.67
CA ALA A 135 33.23 -14.86 -39.50
C ALA A 135 32.15 -13.81 -39.83
N LEU A 136 32.15 -12.66 -39.15
CA LEU A 136 31.21 -11.55 -39.36
C LEU A 136 31.77 -10.43 -40.26
N ARG A 137 33.08 -10.43 -40.57
CA ARG A 137 33.77 -9.37 -41.35
C ARG A 137 33.23 -9.11 -42.76
N ALA A 138 32.48 -10.03 -43.34
CA ALA A 138 31.89 -9.91 -44.69
C ALA A 138 30.35 -9.84 -44.68
N ARG A 139 29.70 -9.79 -43.51
CA ARG A 139 28.23 -9.88 -43.41
C ARG A 139 27.61 -8.49 -43.25
N ARG A 140 26.59 -8.22 -44.07
CA ARG A 140 25.68 -7.07 -43.90
C ARG A 140 24.69 -7.37 -42.78
N PHE A 141 24.32 -6.34 -42.02
CA PHE A 141 23.29 -6.41 -40.98
C PHE A 141 21.99 -5.79 -41.48
N ALA A 142 20.87 -6.32 -41.01
CA ALA A 142 19.57 -5.68 -41.12
C ALA A 142 19.30 -4.91 -39.83
N TRP A 143 18.72 -3.71 -39.94
CA TRP A 143 18.46 -2.83 -38.81
C TRP A 143 16.98 -2.70 -38.54
N GLU A 144 16.60 -2.87 -37.27
CA GLU A 144 15.25 -2.56 -36.79
C GLU A 144 15.34 -1.54 -35.67
N GLU A 145 14.66 -0.41 -35.81
CA GLU A 145 14.60 0.61 -34.77
C GLU A 145 13.26 0.58 -34.06
N TYR A 146 13.32 0.60 -32.74
CA TYR A 146 12.19 0.60 -31.83
C TYR A 146 12.35 1.77 -30.87
N LYS A 147 11.23 2.39 -30.55
CA LYS A 147 11.20 3.48 -29.59
C LYS A 147 10.15 3.20 -28.52
N THR A 148 10.56 3.37 -27.28
CA THR A 148 9.71 3.21 -26.11
C THR A 148 9.57 4.57 -25.44
N PHE A 149 8.32 5.02 -25.33
CA PHE A 149 7.95 6.24 -24.60
C PHE A 149 7.28 5.88 -23.29
N ALA A 150 7.55 6.64 -22.24
CA ALA A 150 6.89 6.48 -20.96
C ALA A 150 6.69 7.86 -20.30
N TRP A 151 5.47 8.20 -19.87
CA TRP A 151 5.18 9.44 -19.15
C TRP A 151 4.20 9.23 -17.99
N ALA A 152 4.37 10.01 -16.92
CA ALA A 152 3.48 10.15 -15.77
C ALA A 152 2.72 11.49 -15.83
N GLU A 153 1.40 11.42 -16.04
CA GLU A 153 0.30 12.40 -16.26
C GLU A 153 0.44 13.93 -15.99
N ASN A 154 1.47 14.48 -15.34
CA ASN A 154 1.44 15.86 -14.82
C ASN A 154 1.83 17.00 -15.80
N GLN A 155 1.75 16.85 -17.14
CA GLN A 155 2.18 17.91 -18.08
C GLN A 155 1.24 18.26 -19.26
N GLY A 156 0.00 17.77 -19.28
CA GLY A 156 -1.05 18.33 -20.15
C GLY A 156 -0.91 18.10 -21.66
N GLU A 157 -0.12 17.09 -22.09
CA GLU A 157 -0.09 16.61 -23.48
C GLU A 157 -0.36 15.09 -23.49
N GLU A 158 -1.23 14.64 -24.41
CA GLU A 158 -1.69 13.24 -24.56
C GLU A 158 -0.63 12.35 -25.24
N GLU A 159 0.27 11.74 -24.48
CA GLU A 159 1.11 10.64 -25.00
C GLU A 159 1.08 9.42 -24.06
N GLU A 160 0.54 8.30 -24.56
CA GLU A 160 0.50 6.99 -23.89
C GLU A 160 1.85 6.25 -23.99
N ILE A 161 2.07 5.27 -23.10
CA ILE A 161 3.21 4.36 -23.18
C ILE A 161 3.12 3.55 -24.47
N ARG A 162 4.11 3.69 -25.36
CA ARG A 162 4.10 3.01 -26.67
C ARG A 162 5.48 2.45 -27.01
N CYS A 163 5.55 1.15 -27.28
CA CYS A 163 6.66 0.51 -28.00
C CYS A 163 6.33 0.54 -29.49
N VAL A 164 6.99 1.42 -30.24
CA VAL A 164 6.71 1.60 -31.67
C VAL A 164 7.92 1.18 -32.49
N LYS A 165 7.70 0.27 -33.43
CA LYS A 165 8.67 -0.02 -34.50
C LYS A 165 8.68 1.13 -35.49
N ILE A 166 9.84 1.76 -35.67
CA ILE A 166 10.03 2.86 -36.60
C ILE A 166 10.22 2.29 -38.01
N ARG A 167 9.32 2.64 -38.93
CA ARG A 167 9.44 2.28 -40.34
C ARG A 167 10.26 3.33 -41.09
N GLU A 168 11.08 2.87 -42.03
CA GLU A 168 11.80 3.74 -42.98
C GLU A 168 10.79 4.66 -43.69
N GLY A 169 10.95 5.99 -43.55
CA GLY A 169 10.08 6.99 -44.17
C GLY A 169 9.09 7.71 -43.24
N ASN A 170 8.81 7.19 -42.04
CA ASN A 170 8.06 7.93 -41.01
C ASN A 170 9.04 8.86 -40.27
N ALA A 171 9.40 9.97 -40.93
CA ALA A 171 10.48 10.85 -40.51
C ALA A 171 10.17 11.54 -39.17
N PHE A 172 11.09 11.37 -38.21
CA PHE A 172 11.22 12.24 -37.05
C PHE A 172 11.20 13.71 -37.47
N THR A 173 10.41 14.53 -36.80
CA THR A 173 10.37 15.99 -37.01
C THR A 173 11.53 16.65 -36.26
N GLY A 174 12.78 16.31 -36.59
CA GLY A 174 13.99 16.89 -35.98
C GLY A 174 15.22 15.98 -35.94
N ASN A 175 16.41 16.57 -35.81
CA ASN A 175 17.65 15.83 -35.52
C ASN A 175 17.80 15.68 -34.00
N SER A 176 17.19 14.62 -33.46
CA SER A 176 17.18 14.31 -32.02
C SER A 176 18.25 13.28 -31.63
N ALA A 177 19.25 13.02 -32.48
CA ALA A 177 20.37 12.14 -32.14
C ALA A 177 21.41 12.87 -31.27
N SER A 178 22.10 12.12 -30.42
CA SER A 178 23.25 12.59 -29.65
C SER A 178 24.56 12.28 -30.39
N PRO A 179 25.65 13.00 -30.11
CA PRO A 179 27.00 12.62 -30.53
C PRO A 179 27.39 11.23 -30.01
N CYS A 180 28.21 10.50 -30.76
CA CYS A 180 28.71 9.19 -30.36
C CYS A 180 30.05 9.27 -29.60
N ASP A 181 30.08 10.07 -28.54
CA ASP A 181 31.28 10.27 -27.71
C ASP A 181 31.39 9.12 -26.70
N GLY A 182 32.44 8.30 -26.80
CA GLY A 182 32.69 7.17 -25.87
C GLY A 182 32.16 5.79 -26.32
N GLY A 183 31.28 5.71 -27.32
CA GLY A 183 30.78 4.42 -27.84
C GLY A 183 29.71 3.77 -26.95
N PHE A 184 29.52 2.46 -27.08
CA PHE A 184 28.57 1.68 -26.26
C PHE A 184 29.31 0.68 -25.37
N GLU A 185 28.74 0.39 -24.20
CA GLU A 185 29.22 -0.67 -23.31
C GLU A 185 28.53 -2.00 -23.60
N GLU A 186 29.28 -3.11 -23.51
CA GLU A 186 28.74 -4.46 -23.68
C GLU A 186 28.22 -5.02 -22.35
N ILE A 187 26.99 -5.52 -22.37
CA ILE A 187 26.43 -6.29 -21.25
C ILE A 187 26.95 -7.71 -21.37
N THR A 188 27.58 -8.19 -20.30
CA THR A 188 28.18 -9.53 -20.26
C THR A 188 27.70 -10.28 -19.03
N ARG A 189 27.61 -11.61 -19.15
CA ARG A 189 27.33 -12.51 -18.02
C ARG A 189 28.36 -12.27 -16.92
N THR A 190 27.91 -12.26 -15.68
CA THR A 190 28.79 -12.06 -14.54
C THR A 190 29.78 -13.21 -14.41
N PHE A 191 31.07 -12.88 -14.37
CA PHE A 191 32.13 -13.87 -14.28
C PHE A 191 32.01 -14.70 -12.99
N GLY A 192 32.09 -16.02 -13.12
CA GLY A 192 32.04 -16.95 -12.00
C GLY A 192 30.63 -17.35 -11.54
N ILE A 193 29.57 -16.74 -12.07
CA ILE A 193 28.20 -17.13 -11.76
C ILE A 193 27.73 -18.26 -12.68
N GLN A 194 27.22 -19.33 -12.08
CA GLN A 194 26.66 -20.46 -12.81
C GLN A 194 25.30 -20.11 -13.40
N GLN A 195 24.95 -20.76 -14.50
CA GLN A 195 23.62 -20.65 -15.09
C GLN A 195 22.54 -21.03 -14.05
N GLY A 196 21.44 -20.28 -14.00
CA GLY A 196 20.36 -20.52 -13.05
C GLY A 196 20.62 -20.05 -11.61
N PHE A 197 21.84 -19.62 -11.24
CA PHE A 197 22.16 -19.22 -9.87
C PHE A 197 21.24 -18.11 -9.35
N LEU A 198 21.14 -17.00 -10.09
CA LEU A 198 20.31 -15.86 -9.70
C LEU A 198 18.82 -16.23 -9.71
N SER A 199 18.40 -17.07 -10.66
CA SER A 199 17.03 -17.60 -10.68
C SER A 199 16.73 -18.50 -9.47
N GLY A 200 17.73 -19.25 -8.98
CA GLY A 200 17.63 -20.05 -7.76
C GLY A 200 17.40 -19.17 -6.54
N LEU A 201 18.28 -18.17 -6.32
CA LEU A 201 18.13 -17.21 -5.23
C LEU A 201 16.75 -16.54 -5.21
N LEU A 202 16.28 -16.07 -6.36
CA LEU A 202 14.96 -15.45 -6.45
C LEU A 202 13.81 -16.44 -6.18
N GLY A 203 14.00 -17.73 -6.46
CA GLY A 203 13.04 -18.78 -6.13
C GLY A 203 13.02 -19.12 -4.63
N ASP A 204 14.19 -19.10 -3.98
CA ASP A 204 14.36 -19.40 -2.55
C ASP A 204 13.73 -18.32 -1.65
N LEU A 205 13.53 -17.10 -2.17
CA LEU A 205 12.71 -16.06 -1.52
C LEU A 205 11.23 -16.45 -1.35
N ALA A 206 10.75 -17.49 -2.03
CA ALA A 206 9.42 -18.05 -1.80
C ALA A 206 9.40 -18.87 -0.50
N SER A 207 9.52 -18.20 0.64
CA SER A 207 9.58 -18.81 1.97
C SER A 207 8.66 -18.09 2.95
N ASN A 208 8.17 -18.84 3.94
CA ASN A 208 7.44 -18.33 5.11
C ASN A 208 8.36 -18.13 6.33
N ASN A 209 9.66 -18.43 6.20
CA ASN A 209 10.67 -18.21 7.23
C ASN A 209 11.41 -16.90 6.94
N ALA A 210 11.27 -15.92 7.83
CA ALA A 210 11.88 -14.61 7.65
C ALA A 210 13.42 -14.65 7.63
N ASP A 211 14.05 -15.53 8.40
CA ASP A 211 15.52 -15.65 8.44
C ASP A 211 16.07 -16.14 7.08
N ASP A 212 15.42 -17.13 6.47
CA ASP A 212 15.79 -17.64 5.14
C ASP A 212 15.65 -16.54 4.08
N VAL A 213 14.60 -15.71 4.19
CA VAL A 213 14.37 -14.58 3.27
C VAL A 213 15.39 -13.48 3.47
N VAL A 214 15.81 -13.18 4.71
CA VAL A 214 16.88 -12.21 5.02
C VAL A 214 18.20 -12.63 4.39
N ASP A 215 18.63 -13.87 4.62
CA ASP A 215 19.91 -14.38 4.10
C ASP A 215 19.90 -14.36 2.56
N THR A 216 18.80 -14.81 1.96
CA THR A 216 18.67 -14.88 0.50
C THR A 216 18.58 -13.50 -0.15
N ILE A 217 17.87 -12.53 0.47
CA ILE A 217 17.78 -11.18 -0.11
C ILE A 217 19.09 -10.40 0.03
N ASP A 218 19.90 -10.67 1.06
CA ASP A 218 21.26 -10.13 1.16
C ASP A 218 22.08 -10.55 -0.07
N ASP A 219 22.13 -11.84 -0.39
CA ASP A 219 22.86 -12.36 -1.56
C ASP A 219 22.37 -11.73 -2.88
N VAL A 220 21.05 -11.58 -3.05
CA VAL A 220 20.46 -10.94 -4.22
C VAL A 220 20.87 -9.47 -4.31
N LEU A 221 20.81 -8.71 -3.22
CA LEU A 221 21.12 -7.28 -3.23
C LEU A 221 22.64 -7.03 -3.35
N GLN A 222 23.48 -7.87 -2.75
CA GLN A 222 24.93 -7.85 -2.95
C GLN A 222 25.29 -8.09 -4.41
N TYR A 223 24.61 -9.03 -5.08
CA TYR A 223 24.75 -9.22 -6.52
C TYR A 223 24.41 -7.93 -7.30
N ILE A 224 23.31 -7.28 -6.97
CA ILE A 224 22.88 -6.03 -7.65
C ILE A 224 23.87 -4.88 -7.38
N ILE A 225 24.40 -4.77 -6.17
CA ILE A 225 25.43 -3.78 -5.82
C ILE A 225 26.70 -3.99 -6.66
N ASN A 226 27.12 -5.24 -6.84
CA ASN A 226 28.27 -5.59 -7.67
C ASN A 226 28.03 -5.28 -9.15
N LEU A 227 26.81 -5.53 -9.64
CA LEU A 227 26.41 -5.18 -11.00
C LEU A 227 26.40 -3.66 -11.21
N TYR A 228 25.88 -2.90 -10.25
CA TYR A 228 25.94 -1.44 -10.25
C TYR A 228 27.39 -0.96 -10.33
N ASN A 229 28.27 -1.48 -9.48
CA ASN A 229 29.69 -1.13 -9.46
C ASN A 229 30.38 -1.38 -10.82
N ARG A 230 30.04 -2.49 -11.50
CA ARG A 230 30.58 -2.80 -12.83
C ARG A 230 30.27 -1.71 -13.85
N TYR A 231 29.08 -1.12 -13.81
CA TYR A 231 28.59 -0.17 -14.81
C TYR A 231 28.55 1.28 -14.33
N ASN A 232 28.94 1.57 -13.08
CA ASN A 232 28.78 2.88 -12.45
C ASN A 232 29.41 4.04 -13.27
N GLN A 233 30.55 3.78 -13.92
CA GLN A 233 31.23 4.78 -14.77
C GLN A 233 30.37 5.25 -15.95
N VAL A 234 29.39 4.46 -16.38
CA VAL A 234 28.52 4.74 -17.54
C VAL A 234 27.07 5.06 -17.11
N LEU A 235 26.66 4.66 -15.92
CA LEU A 235 25.32 4.89 -15.41
C LEU A 235 25.05 6.37 -15.10
N ASP A 236 26.03 7.11 -14.59
CA ASP A 236 25.93 8.55 -14.31
C ASP A 236 24.63 8.92 -13.57
N PHE A 237 24.26 8.11 -12.58
CA PHE A 237 23.04 8.27 -11.76
C PHE A 237 23.13 9.48 -10.81
N ASN A 238 24.34 9.99 -10.55
CA ASN A 238 24.59 11.25 -9.82
C ASN A 238 23.84 11.35 -8.48
N GLY A 239 23.70 10.24 -7.76
CA GLY A 239 22.98 10.19 -6.49
C GLY A 239 21.51 10.62 -6.57
N LYS A 240 20.82 10.23 -7.64
CA LYS A 240 19.37 10.40 -7.77
C LYS A 240 18.63 9.11 -7.43
N GLU A 241 17.76 9.22 -6.43
CA GLU A 241 16.94 8.12 -5.93
C GLU A 241 16.03 7.51 -7.01
N SER A 242 15.50 8.30 -7.94
CA SER A 242 14.68 7.79 -9.05
C SER A 242 15.44 6.88 -10.02
N ASP A 243 16.74 7.12 -10.23
CA ASP A 243 17.57 6.25 -11.06
C ASP A 243 17.80 4.91 -10.34
N TYR A 244 18.08 4.92 -9.04
CA TYR A 244 18.25 3.70 -8.23
C TYR A 244 16.96 2.89 -8.12
N HIS A 245 15.84 3.58 -7.89
CA HIS A 245 14.51 2.97 -7.85
C HIS A 245 14.23 2.30 -9.20
N GLY A 246 14.39 3.03 -10.31
CA GLY A 246 14.23 2.46 -11.66
C GLY A 246 15.10 1.23 -11.86
N PHE A 247 16.42 1.34 -11.63
CA PHE A 247 17.38 0.26 -11.80
C PHE A 247 17.01 -1.02 -11.04
N LEU A 248 16.69 -0.91 -9.74
CA LEU A 248 16.32 -2.04 -8.90
C LEU A 248 14.99 -2.66 -9.33
N SER A 249 13.96 -1.85 -9.59
CA SER A 249 12.67 -2.36 -10.10
C SER A 249 12.83 -3.09 -11.43
N GLY A 250 13.64 -2.54 -12.33
CA GLY A 250 13.96 -3.15 -13.61
C GLY A 250 14.62 -4.52 -13.46
N PHE A 251 15.60 -4.64 -12.56
CA PHE A 251 16.19 -5.92 -12.21
C PHE A 251 15.14 -6.95 -11.78
N LEU A 252 14.29 -6.60 -10.82
CA LEU A 252 13.30 -7.52 -10.24
C LEU A 252 12.30 -8.00 -11.31
N MET A 253 11.98 -7.16 -12.29
CA MET A 253 11.00 -7.45 -13.34
C MET A 253 11.36 -8.63 -14.26
N ASN A 254 12.64 -9.02 -14.32
CA ASN A 254 13.04 -10.24 -15.02
C ASN A 254 12.49 -11.51 -14.36
N PHE A 255 12.12 -11.46 -13.09
CA PHE A 255 11.71 -12.62 -12.28
C PHE A 255 10.21 -12.70 -12.02
N ARG A 256 9.48 -11.60 -12.25
CA ARG A 256 8.03 -11.46 -12.01
C ARG A 256 7.21 -12.69 -12.39
N TYR A 257 7.35 -13.14 -13.65
CA TYR A 257 6.48 -14.19 -14.19
C TYR A 257 6.98 -15.61 -13.90
N ARG A 258 8.28 -15.80 -13.68
CA ARG A 258 8.84 -17.14 -13.42
C ARG A 258 8.63 -17.60 -11.98
N HIS A 259 8.69 -16.65 -11.06
CA HIS A 259 8.67 -16.91 -9.61
C HIS A 259 7.41 -16.41 -8.92
N THR A 260 6.36 -16.07 -9.69
CA THR A 260 5.13 -15.44 -9.18
C THR A 260 5.47 -14.26 -8.26
N ALA A 261 6.37 -13.38 -8.73
CA ALA A 261 6.92 -12.32 -7.91
C ALA A 261 6.12 -11.01 -8.10
N GLY A 262 5.47 -10.56 -7.04
CA GLY A 262 4.81 -9.27 -6.96
C GLY A 262 5.83 -8.16 -6.73
N ILE A 263 5.89 -7.20 -7.66
CA ILE A 263 6.72 -6.00 -7.53
C ILE A 263 5.76 -4.81 -7.50
N TYR A 264 5.76 -4.08 -6.39
CA TYR A 264 4.86 -2.97 -6.15
C TYR A 264 5.69 -1.73 -5.84
N LEU A 265 5.56 -0.72 -6.69
CA LEU A 265 6.27 0.55 -6.57
C LEU A 265 5.39 1.54 -5.81
N GLU A 266 5.94 2.24 -4.82
CA GLU A 266 5.17 3.24 -4.05
C GLU A 266 3.92 2.63 -3.38
N LEU A 267 4.07 1.46 -2.75
CA LEU A 267 2.97 0.80 -2.05
C LEU A 267 2.76 1.46 -0.69
N PHE A 268 1.53 1.85 -0.40
CA PHE A 268 1.20 2.32 0.95
C PHE A 268 1.19 1.15 1.94
N VAL A 269 2.10 1.18 2.91
CA VAL A 269 2.21 0.21 4.00
C VAL A 269 2.33 0.98 5.31
N GLY A 270 1.31 0.83 6.17
CA GLY A 270 1.31 1.44 7.51
C GLY A 270 1.55 2.94 7.47
N GLY A 271 2.77 3.36 7.87
CA GLY A 271 3.17 4.76 8.02
C GLY A 271 3.45 5.56 6.75
N GLY A 272 3.45 4.96 5.56
CA GLY A 272 3.71 5.71 4.33
C GLY A 272 3.82 4.87 3.06
N TYR A 273 4.29 5.51 1.99
CA TYR A 273 4.59 4.85 0.72
C TYR A 273 6.01 4.31 0.74
N THR A 274 6.15 2.99 0.59
CA THR A 274 7.44 2.29 0.45
C THR A 274 8.03 2.57 -0.93
N ASP A 275 9.35 2.60 -1.10
CA ASP A 275 9.90 2.67 -2.46
C ASP A 275 9.52 1.42 -3.27
N ILE A 276 9.90 0.24 -2.78
CA ILE A 276 9.59 -1.04 -3.43
C ILE A 276 9.11 -2.03 -2.37
N THR A 277 7.92 -2.59 -2.57
CA THR A 277 7.49 -3.80 -1.88
C THR A 277 7.56 -4.98 -2.83
N PHE A 278 8.28 -6.01 -2.43
CA PHE A 278 8.56 -7.20 -3.21
C PHE A 278 8.06 -8.44 -2.49
N LEU A 279 7.38 -9.33 -3.19
CA LEU A 279 6.85 -10.56 -2.62
C LEU A 279 7.03 -11.71 -3.61
N VAL A 280 7.80 -12.73 -3.25
CA VAL A 280 7.93 -13.94 -4.06
C VAL A 280 7.10 -15.04 -3.42
N ARG A 281 6.17 -15.63 -4.20
CA ARG A 281 5.31 -16.72 -3.72
C ARG A 281 5.63 -18.07 -4.34
N GLY A 282 6.57 -18.08 -5.28
CA GLY A 282 6.99 -19.25 -6.03
C GLY A 282 5.88 -19.84 -6.90
N VAL A 283 6.20 -20.94 -7.57
CA VAL A 283 5.23 -21.67 -8.42
C VAL A 283 4.05 -22.24 -7.62
N GLN A 284 4.27 -22.48 -6.32
CA GLN A 284 3.27 -23.00 -5.40
C GLN A 284 2.28 -21.92 -4.91
N ARG A 285 2.57 -20.64 -5.18
CA ARG A 285 1.76 -19.49 -4.75
C ARG A 285 1.51 -19.52 -3.23
N LEU A 286 2.58 -19.70 -2.45
CA LEU A 286 2.51 -19.71 -0.98
C LEU A 286 1.81 -18.43 -0.47
N ILE A 287 0.84 -18.61 0.42
CA ILE A 287 0.00 -17.50 0.91
C ILE A 287 0.67 -16.74 2.06
N ASP A 288 1.59 -17.40 2.74
CA ASP A 288 2.32 -16.98 3.92
C ASP A 288 3.77 -16.57 3.59
N SER A 289 4.08 -16.31 2.32
CA SER A 289 5.41 -15.82 1.94
C SER A 289 5.72 -14.47 2.58
N VAL A 290 6.94 -14.34 3.10
CA VAL A 290 7.42 -13.12 3.77
C VAL A 290 7.67 -12.01 2.73
N PRO A 291 6.97 -10.87 2.80
CA PRO A 291 7.26 -9.74 1.94
C PRO A 291 8.58 -9.05 2.32
N ILE A 292 9.20 -8.42 1.33
CA ILE A 292 10.40 -7.61 1.46
C ILE A 292 10.01 -6.15 1.21
N ILE A 293 10.36 -5.26 2.12
CA ILE A 293 10.10 -3.82 2.04
C ILE A 293 11.42 -3.08 1.90
N ILE A 294 11.62 -2.45 0.75
CA ILE A 294 12.86 -1.75 0.42
C ILE A 294 12.61 -0.25 0.42
N GLU A 295 13.45 0.46 1.16
CA GLU A 295 13.59 1.92 1.13
C GLU A 295 14.95 2.29 0.56
N LEU A 296 14.97 3.24 -0.37
CA LEU A 296 16.17 3.71 -1.04
C LEU A 296 16.56 5.10 -0.54
N LYS A 297 17.87 5.36 -0.45
CA LYS A 297 18.41 6.71 -0.34
C LYS A 297 19.45 6.95 -1.44
N ALA A 298 19.72 8.23 -1.67
CA ALA A 298 20.68 8.66 -2.68
C ALA A 298 21.50 9.87 -2.22
N GLY A 299 22.79 9.84 -2.52
CA GLY A 299 23.80 10.79 -2.11
C GLY A 299 24.60 10.34 -0.89
N GLN A 300 25.67 11.07 -0.58
CA GLN A 300 26.65 10.73 0.46
C GLN A 300 26.48 11.54 1.76
N THR A 301 25.37 12.25 1.93
CA THR A 301 25.11 13.02 3.16
C THR A 301 24.75 12.08 4.31
N ARG A 302 25.19 12.39 5.55
CA ARG A 302 24.91 11.56 6.74
C ARG A 302 23.43 11.23 6.98
N ASP A 303 22.52 12.12 6.59
CA ASP A 303 21.08 11.91 6.74
C ASP A 303 20.47 10.98 5.67
N ARG A 304 21.31 10.40 4.79
CA ARG A 304 20.92 9.55 3.67
C ARG A 304 21.67 8.22 3.67
N CYS A 305 21.98 7.67 4.84
CA CYS A 305 22.62 6.35 4.96
C CYS A 305 21.60 5.19 4.87
N ALA A 306 22.10 3.98 4.65
CA ALA A 306 21.28 2.77 4.61
C ALA A 306 20.55 2.51 5.95
N ASP A 307 21.15 2.82 7.10
CA ASP A 307 20.50 2.69 8.42
C ASP A 307 19.23 3.56 8.53
N ARG A 308 19.25 4.76 7.94
CA ARG A 308 18.09 5.67 7.93
C ARG A 308 16.99 5.17 7.01
N ALA A 309 17.35 4.59 5.86
CA ALA A 309 16.38 3.89 5.01
C ALA A 309 15.79 2.69 5.74
N LEU A 310 16.62 1.87 6.42
CA LEU A 310 16.16 0.71 7.16
C LEU A 310 15.16 1.13 8.25
N ALA A 311 15.50 2.12 9.08
CA ALA A 311 14.61 2.62 10.12
C ALA A 311 13.25 3.12 9.57
N GLN A 312 13.24 3.67 8.35
CA GLN A 312 12.01 4.07 7.67
C GLN A 312 11.22 2.86 7.17
N ALA A 313 11.88 1.84 6.60
CA ALA A 313 11.26 0.57 6.23
C ALA A 313 10.64 -0.16 7.44
N GLU A 314 11.35 -0.22 8.57
CA GLU A 314 10.87 -0.80 9.83
C GLU A 314 9.62 -0.07 10.37
N ASN A 315 9.60 1.26 10.26
CA ASN A 315 8.47 2.08 10.66
C ASN A 315 7.20 1.76 9.86
N TYR A 316 7.33 1.43 8.57
CA TYR A 316 6.20 0.99 7.74
C TYR A 316 5.59 -0.31 8.26
N VAL A 317 6.42 -1.31 8.57
CA VAL A 317 6.00 -2.65 9.01
C VAL A 317 5.38 -2.61 10.40
N THR A 318 6.12 -2.09 11.38
CA THR A 318 5.72 -2.05 12.81
C THR A 318 4.46 -1.26 13.09
N ARG A 319 3.96 -0.51 12.09
CA ARG A 319 2.72 0.30 12.17
C ARG A 319 1.63 -0.16 11.21
N CYS A 320 1.84 -1.28 10.53
CA CYS A 320 0.88 -1.85 9.60
C CYS A 320 0.34 -3.16 10.15
N PRO A 321 -0.97 -3.30 10.36
CA PRO A 321 -1.57 -4.59 10.59
C PRO A 321 -1.48 -5.43 9.34
N VAL A 322 -1.14 -6.70 9.50
CA VAL A 322 -1.14 -7.69 8.41
C VAL A 322 -2.51 -7.72 7.71
N SER A 323 -3.60 -7.44 8.44
CA SER A 323 -4.95 -7.35 7.90
C SER A 323 -5.18 -6.19 6.94
N SER A 324 -4.26 -5.23 6.85
CA SER A 324 -4.44 -3.96 6.13
C SER A 324 -3.41 -3.76 5.02
N ILE A 325 -2.39 -4.63 4.95
CA ILE A 325 -1.46 -4.63 3.82
C ILE A 325 -2.24 -4.89 2.52
N SER A 326 -1.80 -4.31 1.40
CA SER A 326 -2.51 -4.40 0.12
C SER A 326 -1.86 -5.34 -0.90
N ILE A 327 -1.20 -6.39 -0.40
CA ILE A 327 -0.56 -7.45 -1.19
C ILE A 327 -0.98 -8.84 -0.70
N HIS A 328 -0.80 -9.88 -1.51
CA HIS A 328 -1.31 -11.22 -1.23
C HIS A 328 -0.37 -12.05 -0.33
N THR A 329 -0.24 -11.63 0.93
CA THR A 329 0.44 -12.37 2.00
C THR A 329 -0.43 -12.48 3.26
N SER A 330 -0.22 -13.54 4.04
CA SER A 330 -0.67 -13.74 5.42
C SER A 330 0.50 -13.88 6.39
N SER A 331 1.75 -13.63 5.95
CA SER A 331 2.92 -13.60 6.83
C SER A 331 2.76 -12.50 7.87
N ASP A 332 3.02 -12.84 9.13
CA ASP A 332 3.09 -11.86 10.22
C ASP A 332 4.40 -11.08 10.20
N ASP A 333 5.42 -11.56 9.47
CA ASP A 333 6.73 -10.91 9.36
C ASP A 333 6.96 -10.26 7.99
N ALA A 334 7.90 -9.33 7.95
CA ALA A 334 8.49 -8.75 6.75
C ALA A 334 10.00 -8.54 6.91
N VAL A 335 10.73 -8.63 5.80
CA VAL A 335 12.14 -8.24 5.73
C VAL A 335 12.22 -6.78 5.31
N CYS A 336 12.79 -5.95 6.17
CA CYS A 336 13.06 -4.53 5.91
C CYS A 336 14.46 -4.36 5.33
N VAL A 337 14.57 -3.54 4.29
CA VAL A 337 15.81 -3.29 3.57
C VAL A 337 16.05 -1.78 3.47
N GLY A 338 17.20 -1.34 3.96
CA GLY A 338 17.74 -0.02 3.67
C GLY A 338 18.87 -0.11 2.64
N LEU A 339 18.74 0.62 1.52
CA LEU A 339 19.73 0.56 0.43
C LEU A 339 20.15 1.95 -0.07
N ASN A 340 21.46 2.16 -0.21
CA ASN A 340 22.04 3.33 -0.87
C ASN A 340 23.28 2.94 -1.69
N PHE A 341 23.19 3.10 -3.01
CA PHE A 341 24.25 2.75 -3.96
C PHE A 341 25.47 3.70 -3.94
N ASP A 342 25.35 4.90 -3.37
CA ASP A 342 26.41 5.93 -3.36
C ASP A 342 27.45 5.77 -2.25
N LEU A 343 27.21 4.88 -1.28
CA LEU A 343 28.08 4.67 -0.12
C LEU A 343 29.21 3.69 -0.41
N ASP A 344 30.10 3.49 0.55
CA ASP A 344 31.11 2.44 0.49
C ASP A 344 30.47 1.06 0.70
N ASN A 345 31.06 -0.01 0.14
CA ASN A 345 30.43 -1.33 0.02
C ASN A 345 29.81 -1.87 1.32
N ASN A 346 30.44 -1.64 2.48
CA ASN A 346 29.96 -2.16 3.76
C ASN A 346 28.80 -1.35 4.38
N GLU A 347 28.48 -0.18 3.83
CA GLU A 347 27.45 0.73 4.35
C GLU A 347 26.24 0.85 3.42
N ARG A 348 26.27 0.19 2.25
CA ARG A 348 25.23 0.32 1.23
C ARG A 348 23.93 -0.37 1.60
N LEU A 349 24.01 -1.46 2.35
CA LEU A 349 22.90 -2.37 2.59
C LEU A 349 22.77 -2.63 4.08
N GLN A 350 21.55 -2.50 4.58
CA GLN A 350 21.16 -2.82 5.94
C GLN A 350 19.84 -3.58 5.90
N LEU A 351 19.73 -4.60 6.75
CA LEU A 351 18.62 -5.56 6.74
C LEU A 351 18.13 -5.77 8.16
N SER A 352 16.83 -5.95 8.33
CA SER A 352 16.24 -6.43 9.58
C SER A 352 14.92 -7.15 9.30
N THR A 353 14.51 -8.00 10.24
CA THR A 353 13.17 -8.58 10.26
C THR A 353 12.30 -7.80 11.22
N GLN A 354 11.08 -7.46 10.80
CA GLN A 354 10.08 -6.84 11.64
C GLN A 354 8.76 -7.58 11.49
N SER A 355 8.04 -7.73 12.61
CA SER A 355 6.67 -8.24 12.57
C SER A 355 5.70 -7.10 12.28
N PHE A 356 4.77 -7.35 11.36
CA PHE A 356 3.55 -6.57 11.25
C PHE A 356 2.83 -6.57 12.59
N LEU A 357 1.96 -5.59 12.77
CA LEU A 357 1.00 -5.69 13.87
C LEU A 357 0.11 -6.90 13.56
N GLU A 358 0.13 -7.88 14.45
CA GLU A 358 -0.84 -8.96 14.41
C GLU A 358 -2.24 -8.35 14.37
N ARG A 359 -3.21 -9.11 13.87
CA ARG A 359 -4.61 -8.77 14.05
C ARG A 359 -4.98 -8.96 15.53
N GLU A 360 -4.52 -8.05 16.36
CA GLU A 360 -4.64 -8.13 17.80
C GLU A 360 -6.09 -7.95 18.24
N SER A 361 -6.32 -8.39 19.47
CA SER A 361 -7.56 -8.24 20.23
C SER A 361 -8.13 -6.82 20.15
N SER A 362 -9.46 -6.71 20.14
CA SER A 362 -10.14 -5.41 20.01
C SER A 362 -9.70 -4.45 21.12
N LEU A 363 -9.81 -3.14 20.93
CA LEU A 363 -9.46 -2.16 21.99
C LEU A 363 -10.11 -2.50 23.33
N VAL A 364 -11.33 -3.03 23.30
CA VAL A 364 -12.05 -3.43 24.51
C VAL A 364 -11.33 -4.56 25.23
N GLU A 365 -10.82 -5.55 24.51
CA GLU A 365 -10.07 -6.69 25.08
C GLU A 365 -8.76 -6.22 25.72
N ARG A 366 -8.04 -5.31 25.05
CA ARG A 366 -6.81 -4.69 25.56
C ARG A 366 -6.99 -3.90 26.85
N LEU A 367 -8.18 -3.37 27.12
CA LEU A 367 -8.47 -2.67 28.38
C LEU A 367 -8.54 -3.61 29.58
N PHE A 368 -8.67 -4.91 29.35
CA PHE A 368 -8.81 -5.93 30.39
C PHE A 368 -7.60 -6.86 30.51
N ASN A 369 -6.56 -6.68 29.68
CA ASN A 369 -5.35 -7.48 29.71
C ASN A 369 -4.22 -6.73 30.44
N GLY A 370 -3.73 -7.33 31.53
CA GLY A 370 -2.53 -6.88 32.22
C GLY A 370 -2.71 -5.78 33.27
N SER A 371 -1.56 -5.30 33.76
CA SER A 371 -1.38 -4.18 34.66
C SER A 371 -1.71 -2.85 34.00
N MET A 372 -1.84 -1.78 34.81
CA MET A 372 -2.13 -0.44 34.29
C MET A 372 -1.08 0.08 33.29
N ALA A 373 0.19 -0.33 33.45
CA ALA A 373 1.25 0.02 32.51
C ALA A 373 1.10 -0.70 31.16
N GLU A 374 0.74 -2.00 31.20
CA GLU A 374 0.47 -2.80 30.00
C GLU A 374 -0.78 -2.31 29.27
N ILE A 375 -1.84 -1.92 29.99
CA ILE A 375 -3.03 -1.28 29.41
C ILE A 375 -2.63 0.04 28.74
N GLN A 376 -1.82 0.86 29.40
CA GLN A 376 -1.36 2.15 28.85
C GLN A 376 -0.63 1.98 27.52
N GLU A 377 0.31 1.03 27.46
CA GLU A 377 1.08 0.73 26.26
C GLU A 377 0.19 0.14 25.15
N SER A 378 -0.66 -0.83 25.49
CA SER A 378 -1.57 -1.47 24.56
C SER A 378 -2.55 -0.49 23.92
N VAL A 379 -3.16 0.39 24.71
CA VAL A 379 -4.07 1.44 24.21
C VAL A 379 -3.31 2.46 23.37
N ARG A 380 -2.08 2.83 23.76
CA ARG A 380 -1.24 3.73 22.97
C ARG A 380 -0.98 3.13 21.58
N ASN A 381 -0.47 1.92 21.52
CA ASN A 381 -0.13 1.24 20.27
C ASN A 381 -1.36 1.08 19.38
N TYR A 382 -2.50 0.68 19.95
CA TYR A 382 -3.77 0.59 19.24
C TYR A 382 -4.22 1.91 18.59
N LEU A 383 -4.08 3.04 19.28
CA LEU A 383 -4.52 4.34 18.77
C LEU A 383 -3.56 4.97 17.75
N LEU A 384 -2.31 4.51 17.68
CA LEU A 384 -1.39 4.89 16.60
C LEU A 384 -1.87 4.32 15.26
N TYR A 385 -2.46 3.12 15.24
CA TYR A 385 -2.90 2.43 14.03
C TYR A 385 -3.79 3.25 13.08
N PRO A 386 -4.99 3.74 13.48
CA PRO A 386 -5.88 4.48 12.58
C PRO A 386 -5.31 5.83 12.11
N SER A 387 -4.22 6.28 12.73
CA SER A 387 -3.62 7.58 12.48
C SER A 387 -2.48 7.54 11.47
N PHE A 388 -1.86 6.37 11.29
CA PHE A 388 -0.81 6.14 10.30
C PHE A 388 -1.32 5.35 9.10
N GLY A 389 -2.19 4.34 9.30
CA GLY A 389 -2.62 3.41 8.24
C GLY A 389 -3.59 3.94 7.18
N VAL A 390 -3.80 5.26 7.07
CA VAL A 390 -4.76 5.87 6.13
C VAL A 390 -4.05 6.90 5.24
N PRO A 391 -3.95 6.67 3.90
CA PRO A 391 -3.38 7.63 2.96
C PRO A 391 -4.12 8.99 2.92
N ALA A 392 -5.37 9.00 3.39
CA ALA A 392 -6.37 10.05 3.17
C ALA A 392 -6.48 11.11 4.28
N VAL A 393 -5.51 11.24 5.19
CA VAL A 393 -5.51 12.38 6.14
C VAL A 393 -4.43 13.43 5.85
N PRO A 394 -4.34 14.01 4.62
CA PRO A 394 -3.55 15.22 4.44
C PRO A 394 -4.22 16.37 5.22
N ASP A 395 -3.48 16.95 6.17
CA ASP A 395 -3.84 18.18 6.85
C ASP A 395 -3.51 19.38 5.95
N THR A 396 -4.41 19.70 5.01
CA THR A 396 -4.22 20.87 4.13
C THR A 396 -4.44 22.21 4.84
N ARG A 397 -4.76 22.24 6.16
CA ARG A 397 -5.09 23.48 6.88
C ARG A 397 -4.40 23.68 8.23
N GLY A 398 -3.50 22.79 8.64
CA GLY A 398 -2.72 22.95 9.89
C GLY A 398 -3.56 22.94 11.17
N THR A 399 -4.72 22.24 11.19
CA THR A 399 -5.61 22.20 12.37
C THR A 399 -5.68 20.84 13.06
N ASN A 400 -5.02 19.79 12.53
CA ASN A 400 -5.01 18.42 13.07
C ASN A 400 -6.39 17.82 13.44
N SER A 401 -7.49 18.43 12.97
CA SER A 401 -8.88 18.08 13.32
C SER A 401 -9.36 16.79 12.66
N ARG A 402 -8.79 16.43 11.50
CA ARG A 402 -9.14 15.20 10.76
C ARG A 402 -8.55 13.94 11.37
N VAL A 403 -7.31 13.96 11.87
CA VAL A 403 -6.71 12.82 12.59
C VAL A 403 -7.54 12.51 13.82
N PHE A 404 -7.82 13.51 14.67
CA PHE A 404 -8.72 13.34 15.81
C PHE A 404 -10.09 12.78 15.40
N SER A 405 -10.68 13.33 14.33
CA SER A 405 -12.00 12.88 13.85
C SER A 405 -11.99 11.43 13.38
N TYR A 406 -10.95 10.99 12.68
CA TYR A 406 -10.82 9.62 12.20
C TYR A 406 -10.56 8.66 13.37
N THR A 407 -9.55 8.96 14.21
CA THR A 407 -9.16 8.13 15.36
C THR A 407 -10.32 7.92 16.33
N THR A 408 -11.08 8.97 16.67
CA THR A 408 -12.23 8.84 17.58
C THR A 408 -13.31 7.94 16.99
N ARG A 409 -13.67 8.08 15.72
CA ARG A 409 -14.73 7.26 15.11
C ARG A 409 -14.34 5.82 14.90
N PHE A 410 -13.09 5.59 14.49
CA PHE A 410 -12.51 4.27 14.44
C PHE A 410 -12.60 3.61 15.83
N THR A 411 -12.12 4.30 16.86
CA THR A 411 -12.16 3.81 18.25
C THR A 411 -13.58 3.53 18.73
N PHE A 412 -14.50 4.47 18.49
CA PHE A 412 -15.91 4.32 18.82
C PHE A 412 -16.48 3.06 18.19
N ALA A 413 -16.28 2.87 16.87
CA ALA A 413 -16.81 1.71 16.17
C ALA A 413 -16.18 0.41 16.66
N SER A 414 -14.86 0.35 16.79
CA SER A 414 -14.16 -0.82 17.31
C SER A 414 -14.70 -1.25 18.69
N ALA A 415 -14.95 -0.28 19.57
CA ALA A 415 -15.52 -0.58 20.88
C ALA A 415 -17.02 -0.92 20.81
N ALA A 416 -17.82 -0.12 20.11
CA ALA A 416 -19.26 -0.29 19.94
C ALA A 416 -19.62 -1.67 19.36
N PHE A 417 -18.88 -2.10 18.34
CA PHE A 417 -19.14 -3.33 17.60
C PHE A 417 -18.39 -4.54 18.12
N ALA A 418 -17.47 -4.41 19.09
CA ALA A 418 -16.87 -5.59 19.74
C ALA A 418 -17.95 -6.52 20.34
N LYS A 419 -17.62 -7.80 20.54
CA LYS A 419 -18.54 -8.75 21.19
C LYS A 419 -18.82 -8.31 22.63
N ARG A 420 -20.00 -8.69 23.15
CA ARG A 420 -20.36 -8.42 24.56
C ARG A 420 -19.58 -9.34 25.50
N ARG A 421 -19.45 -10.60 25.12
CA ARG A 421 -18.63 -11.59 25.81
C ARG A 421 -17.24 -11.54 25.20
N ILE A 422 -16.26 -11.31 26.05
CA ILE A 422 -14.83 -11.27 25.73
C ILE A 422 -14.16 -12.40 26.47
N GLU A 423 -13.27 -13.11 25.79
CA GLU A 423 -12.40 -14.12 26.37
C GLU A 423 -11.02 -13.47 26.58
N LEU A 424 -10.52 -13.49 27.81
CA LEU A 424 -9.21 -12.96 28.16
C LEU A 424 -8.12 -14.01 27.90
N GLU A 425 -6.85 -13.58 27.93
CA GLU A 425 -5.70 -14.45 27.67
C GLU A 425 -5.60 -15.64 28.63
N ASP A 426 -6.10 -15.50 29.86
CA ASP A 426 -6.15 -16.56 30.87
C ASP A 426 -7.35 -17.52 30.71
N GLY A 427 -8.17 -17.32 29.66
CA GLY A 427 -9.39 -18.08 29.37
C GLY A 427 -10.61 -17.65 30.18
N SER A 428 -10.50 -16.62 31.02
CA SER A 428 -11.66 -16.08 31.75
C SER A 428 -12.57 -15.25 30.85
N GLU A 429 -13.84 -15.12 31.25
CA GLU A 429 -14.85 -14.38 30.47
C GLU A 429 -15.24 -13.07 31.14
N VAL A 430 -15.31 -12.01 30.34
CA VAL A 430 -15.83 -10.71 30.74
C VAL A 430 -17.06 -10.36 29.92
N TYR A 431 -18.11 -9.93 30.62
CA TYR A 431 -19.30 -9.40 29.98
C TYR A 431 -19.27 -7.87 30.03
N VAL A 432 -19.23 -7.23 28.86
CA VAL A 432 -19.05 -5.78 28.74
C VAL A 432 -20.29 -5.11 28.19
N ASP A 433 -20.98 -4.33 29.02
CA ASP A 433 -22.02 -3.41 28.60
C ASP A 433 -21.39 -2.06 28.23
N LYS A 434 -21.87 -1.43 27.15
CA LYS A 434 -21.17 -0.32 26.50
C LYS A 434 -22.07 0.91 26.43
N TYR A 435 -21.48 2.06 26.69
CA TYR A 435 -22.18 3.33 26.67
C TYR A 435 -21.32 4.38 25.98
N LEU A 436 -21.98 5.26 25.23
CA LEU A 436 -21.40 6.49 24.71
C LEU A 436 -21.90 7.65 25.57
N PHE A 437 -20.99 8.49 26.07
CA PHE A 437 -21.38 9.68 26.80
C PHE A 437 -21.65 10.83 25.83
N GLN A 438 -22.87 11.35 25.84
CA GLN A 438 -23.26 12.55 25.10
C GLN A 438 -23.20 13.76 26.04
N TYR A 439 -22.17 14.59 25.84
CA TYR A 439 -22.02 15.86 26.56
C TYR A 439 -23.22 16.78 26.33
N HIS A 440 -23.61 17.51 27.38
CA HIS A 440 -24.61 18.57 27.29
C HIS A 440 -23.98 19.81 26.62
N ASP A 441 -24.81 20.67 26.01
CA ASP A 441 -24.33 21.88 25.33
C ASP A 441 -23.62 22.85 26.29
N ASP A 442 -23.94 22.78 27.58
CA ASP A 442 -23.34 23.58 28.65
C ASP A 442 -22.05 23.00 29.24
N ASP A 443 -21.65 21.79 28.85
CA ASP A 443 -20.35 21.22 29.22
C ASP A 443 -19.25 21.94 28.42
N ARG A 444 -18.70 23.01 28.99
CA ARG A 444 -17.74 23.92 28.32
C ARG A 444 -16.29 23.66 28.70
N MET A 445 -15.41 23.82 27.72
CA MET A 445 -13.96 23.86 27.91
C MET A 445 -13.56 25.09 28.75
N ARG A 446 -12.34 25.08 29.31
CA ARG A 446 -11.72 26.25 29.93
C ARG A 446 -10.78 26.96 28.96
N GLY A 447 -10.80 28.29 28.96
CA GLY A 447 -9.85 29.14 28.24
C GLY A 447 -8.44 29.07 28.83
N ARG A 448 -7.46 29.62 28.12
CA ARG A 448 -6.03 29.58 28.50
C ARG A 448 -5.73 30.18 29.89
N HIS A 449 -6.58 31.07 30.38
CA HIS A 449 -6.47 31.72 31.70
C HIS A 449 -7.50 31.21 32.73
N GLY A 450 -8.13 30.05 32.48
CA GLY A 450 -9.01 29.38 33.44
C GLY A 450 -10.50 29.77 33.42
N GLY A 451 -10.90 30.79 32.66
CA GLY A 451 -12.31 31.15 32.45
C GLY A 451 -13.07 30.15 31.56
N VAL A 452 -14.40 30.20 31.55
CA VAL A 452 -15.24 29.34 30.70
C VAL A 452 -15.08 29.74 29.22
N ALA A 453 -14.77 28.79 28.34
CA ALA A 453 -14.66 29.00 26.91
C ALA A 453 -16.00 28.73 26.20
N GLN A 454 -16.17 29.28 24.99
CA GLN A 454 -17.34 28.99 24.17
C GLN A 454 -17.31 27.60 23.51
N VAL A 455 -16.19 26.88 23.62
CA VAL A 455 -16.01 25.56 23.01
C VAL A 455 -16.63 24.49 23.89
N ASN A 456 -17.48 23.63 23.33
CA ASN A 456 -18.06 22.50 24.04
C ASN A 456 -17.01 21.38 24.23
N VAL A 457 -17.06 20.68 25.36
CA VAL A 457 -16.15 19.57 25.68
C VAL A 457 -16.32 18.44 24.67
N GLY A 458 -17.56 18.13 24.30
CA GLY A 458 -17.88 17.11 23.33
C GLY A 458 -17.21 17.32 21.97
N ASP A 459 -17.08 18.55 21.48
CA ASP A 459 -16.40 18.79 20.19
C ASP A 459 -14.91 18.41 20.22
N ARG A 460 -14.35 18.25 21.42
CA ARG A 460 -12.94 17.93 21.70
C ARG A 460 -12.76 16.58 22.38
N ALA A 461 -13.82 15.84 22.66
CA ALA A 461 -13.74 14.54 23.32
C ALA A 461 -14.70 13.50 22.74
N LEU A 462 -14.20 12.26 22.67
CA LEU A 462 -15.03 11.07 22.62
C LEU A 462 -14.86 10.34 23.94
N THR A 463 -15.98 10.10 24.64
CA THR A 463 -15.97 9.41 25.93
C THR A 463 -16.89 8.21 25.87
N MET A 464 -16.30 7.02 26.06
CA MET A 464 -17.02 5.76 26.17
C MET A 464 -16.91 5.23 27.59
N VAL A 465 -17.99 4.61 28.05
CA VAL A 465 -18.03 3.95 29.35
C VAL A 465 -18.32 2.46 29.13
N LEU A 466 -17.43 1.61 29.63
CA LEU A 466 -17.51 0.16 29.49
C LEU A 466 -17.69 -0.43 30.88
N ARG A 467 -18.86 -1.01 31.13
CA ARG A 467 -19.16 -1.71 32.38
C ARG A 467 -18.82 -3.18 32.18
N ALA A 468 -17.81 -3.65 32.91
CA ALA A 468 -17.32 -5.01 32.89
C ALA A 468 -17.81 -5.79 34.11
N LEU A 469 -18.25 -7.02 33.85
CA LEU A 469 -18.67 -7.97 34.86
C LEU A 469 -17.77 -9.21 34.77
N TRP A 470 -17.01 -9.46 35.82
CA TRP A 470 -16.23 -10.68 36.03
C TRP A 470 -16.96 -11.62 36.98
N ALA A 471 -16.44 -12.84 37.14
CA ALA A 471 -16.91 -13.76 38.17
C ALA A 471 -16.64 -13.19 39.58
N GLY A 472 -17.58 -12.41 40.11
CA GLY A 472 -17.55 -11.87 41.47
C GLY A 472 -17.01 -10.43 41.63
N GLU A 473 -16.60 -9.77 40.54
CA GLU A 473 -16.17 -8.36 40.56
C GLU A 473 -16.88 -7.55 39.46
N GLU A 474 -17.08 -6.26 39.71
CA GLU A 474 -17.65 -5.29 38.76
C GLU A 474 -16.68 -4.12 38.58
N GLY A 475 -16.49 -3.69 37.32
CA GLY A 475 -15.60 -2.60 36.98
C GLY A 475 -16.17 -1.70 35.90
N VAL A 476 -15.77 -0.44 35.92
CA VAL A 476 -16.20 0.58 34.97
C VAL A 476 -14.96 1.25 34.37
N PHE A 477 -14.80 1.13 33.07
CA PHE A 477 -13.73 1.80 32.33
C PHE A 477 -14.29 3.03 31.64
N VAL A 478 -13.72 4.20 31.95
CA VAL A 478 -13.98 5.46 31.28
C VAL A 478 -12.87 5.70 30.28
N LEU A 479 -13.12 5.39 29.01
CA LEU A 479 -12.20 5.64 27.91
C LEU A 479 -12.47 7.03 27.34
N ASP A 480 -11.53 7.95 27.49
CA ASP A 480 -11.69 9.34 27.10
C ASP A 480 -10.59 9.78 26.13
N ILE A 481 -10.97 10.01 24.86
CA ILE A 481 -10.07 10.47 23.80
C ILE A 481 -10.25 11.96 23.59
N ARG A 482 -9.21 12.73 23.91
CA ARG A 482 -9.21 14.18 23.98
C ARG A 482 -8.32 14.81 22.92
N HIS A 483 -8.80 15.88 22.30
CA HIS A 483 -8.02 16.75 21.43
C HIS A 483 -7.50 17.95 22.23
N ALA A 484 -6.22 17.90 22.63
CA ALA A 484 -5.58 19.01 23.35
C ALA A 484 -5.19 20.14 22.39
N LEU A 485 -5.76 21.32 22.61
CA LEU A 485 -5.40 22.56 21.91
C LEU A 485 -5.15 23.66 22.95
N ALA A 486 -5.26 24.94 22.55
CA ALA A 486 -5.11 26.08 23.45
C ALA A 486 -6.11 26.13 24.63
N HIS A 487 -7.17 25.30 24.60
CA HIS A 487 -8.17 25.18 25.65
C HIS A 487 -7.84 24.02 26.60
N GLN A 488 -8.28 24.13 27.85
CA GLN A 488 -8.08 23.11 28.88
C GLN A 488 -9.40 22.38 29.16
N PHE A 489 -9.32 21.08 29.43
CA PHE A 489 -10.47 20.32 29.90
C PHE A 489 -10.81 20.74 31.35
N PRO A 490 -12.09 20.92 31.69
CA PRO A 490 -12.48 21.19 33.08
C PRO A 490 -12.17 19.97 33.96
N LEU A 491 -11.89 20.22 35.24
CA LEU A 491 -11.76 19.15 36.24
C LEU A 491 -13.16 18.71 36.67
N GLN A 492 -13.78 17.86 35.86
CA GLN A 492 -15.12 17.29 36.06
C GLN A 492 -15.10 15.81 35.67
N GLY A 493 -15.96 15.01 36.30
CA GLY A 493 -16.10 13.58 36.07
C GLY A 493 -17.43 13.20 35.44
N LEU A 494 -17.64 11.93 35.18
CA LEU A 494 -18.95 11.37 34.85
C LEU A 494 -19.72 10.99 36.12
N ASP A 495 -21.05 11.14 36.10
CA ASP A 495 -21.90 10.55 37.14
C ASP A 495 -22.02 9.04 36.90
N LEU A 496 -21.30 8.27 37.71
CA LEU A 496 -21.27 6.80 37.68
C LEU A 496 -22.01 6.18 38.87
N SER A 497 -22.85 6.95 39.58
CA SER A 497 -23.57 6.52 40.80
C SER A 497 -24.48 5.31 40.60
N ARG A 498 -24.85 4.99 39.35
CA ARG A 498 -25.61 3.78 38.98
C ARG A 498 -24.85 2.46 39.22
N TRP A 499 -23.54 2.50 39.43
CA TRP A 499 -22.69 1.33 39.70
C TRP A 499 -21.85 1.55 40.97
N PRO A 500 -22.49 1.74 42.14
CA PRO A 500 -21.84 2.30 43.33
C PRO A 500 -20.68 1.45 43.88
N ASP A 501 -20.71 0.14 43.62
CA ASP A 501 -19.72 -0.83 44.12
C ASP A 501 -18.62 -1.16 43.09
N ALA A 502 -18.68 -0.57 41.90
CA ALA A 502 -17.73 -0.87 40.83
C ALA A 502 -16.38 -0.16 41.04
N ARG A 503 -15.27 -0.86 40.77
CA ARG A 503 -13.96 -0.18 40.62
C ARG A 503 -13.96 0.65 39.35
N VAL A 504 -13.40 1.85 39.38
CA VAL A 504 -13.37 2.74 38.20
C VAL A 504 -11.96 2.85 37.66
N TYR A 505 -11.81 2.65 36.35
CA TYR A 505 -10.56 2.81 35.62
C TYR A 505 -10.75 3.93 34.60
N GLU A 506 -10.05 5.04 34.76
CA GLU A 506 -10.07 6.13 33.80
C GLU A 506 -8.86 6.00 32.87
N VAL A 507 -9.13 5.88 31.56
CA VAL A 507 -8.12 5.80 30.50
C VAL A 507 -8.21 7.07 29.67
N VAL A 508 -7.33 8.03 29.95
CA VAL A 508 -7.30 9.33 29.27
C VAL A 508 -6.26 9.31 28.15
N CYS A 509 -6.73 9.40 26.91
CA CYS A 509 -5.92 9.46 25.71
C CYS A 509 -5.91 10.89 25.18
N THR A 510 -4.79 11.60 25.30
CA THR A 510 -4.66 13.00 24.86
C THR A 510 -3.86 13.09 23.58
N LEU A 511 -4.50 13.54 22.51
CA LEU A 511 -3.85 13.85 21.23
C LEU A 511 -3.42 15.32 21.23
N ASN A 512 -2.11 15.57 21.17
CA ASN A 512 -1.54 16.92 21.13
C ASN A 512 -0.84 17.21 19.78
N PRO A 513 -1.54 17.92 18.87
CA PRO A 513 -1.01 18.45 17.61
C PRO A 513 0.38 19.08 17.68
N SER A 514 0.66 19.84 18.74
CA SER A 514 1.92 20.60 18.87
C SER A 514 3.11 19.73 19.26
N ARG A 515 2.88 18.47 19.65
CA ARG A 515 3.92 17.49 19.97
C ARG A 515 4.07 16.42 18.90
N ARG A 516 3.38 16.56 17.77
CA ARG A 516 3.45 15.61 16.67
C ARG A 516 4.84 15.66 16.02
N ALA A 517 5.48 14.52 15.93
CA ALA A 517 6.67 14.27 15.11
C ALA A 517 6.32 13.27 13.99
N GLU A 518 7.28 12.94 13.12
CA GLU A 518 7.08 11.92 12.09
C GLU A 518 6.71 10.55 12.69
N ASP A 519 7.16 10.30 13.92
CA ASP A 519 7.03 9.03 14.64
C ASP A 519 6.03 9.02 15.81
N ASP A 520 5.55 10.17 16.28
CA ASP A 520 4.61 10.29 17.40
C ASP A 520 3.47 11.26 17.05
N LEU A 521 2.21 10.88 17.30
CA LEU A 521 1.03 11.75 17.15
C LEU A 521 0.94 12.85 18.22
N GLY A 522 1.94 12.95 19.11
CA GLY A 522 1.80 13.66 20.36
C GLY A 522 0.71 13.02 21.23
N LEU A 523 0.52 11.70 21.11
CA LEU A 523 -0.44 10.94 21.90
C LEU A 523 0.14 10.74 23.31
N ALA A 524 -0.67 10.89 24.34
CA ALA A 524 -0.34 10.50 25.70
C ALA A 524 -1.50 9.69 26.26
N VAL A 525 -1.21 8.52 26.84
CA VAL A 525 -2.20 7.67 27.49
C VAL A 525 -1.88 7.63 28.97
N ASN A 526 -2.87 7.88 29.82
CA ASN A 526 -2.76 7.74 31.26
C ASN A 526 -3.90 6.85 31.74
N VAL A 527 -3.57 5.88 32.60
CA VAL A 527 -4.55 5.00 33.24
C VAL A 527 -4.56 5.31 34.73
N THR A 528 -5.72 5.58 35.32
CA THR A 528 -5.89 5.84 36.75
C THR A 528 -6.99 4.96 37.32
N GLN A 529 -6.73 4.31 38.45
CA GLN A 529 -7.69 3.45 39.13
C GLN A 529 -8.23 4.17 40.36
N PHE A 530 -9.53 4.03 40.57
CA PHE A 530 -10.27 4.54 41.72
C PHE A 530 -11.05 3.38 42.37
N GLN A 531 -11.22 3.45 43.67
CA GLN A 531 -11.83 2.36 44.45
C GLN A 531 -13.35 2.28 44.24
N SER A 532 -13.99 3.38 43.88
CA SER A 532 -15.44 3.47 43.65
C SER A 532 -15.80 4.69 42.79
N PRO A 533 -17.05 4.81 42.28
CA PRO A 533 -17.54 6.03 41.64
C PRO A 533 -17.45 7.27 42.52
N ALA A 534 -17.65 7.14 43.83
CA ALA A 534 -17.56 8.25 44.77
C ALA A 534 -16.12 8.76 44.90
N ASP A 535 -15.15 7.83 44.99
CA ASP A 535 -13.73 8.13 44.99
C ASP A 535 -13.29 8.81 43.68
N TYR A 536 -13.75 8.29 42.54
CA TYR A 536 -13.54 8.91 41.23
C TYR A 536 -14.07 10.36 41.19
N LEU A 537 -15.31 10.59 41.60
CA LEU A 537 -15.92 11.92 41.55
C LEU A 537 -15.24 12.91 42.52
N GLN A 538 -14.77 12.45 43.67
CA GLN A 538 -13.98 13.25 44.61
C GLN A 538 -12.68 13.76 43.96
N HIS A 539 -11.98 12.90 43.24
CA HIS A 539 -10.77 13.28 42.48
C HIS A 539 -11.07 14.20 41.29
N LYS A 540 -12.33 14.31 40.88
CA LYS A 540 -12.83 15.26 39.88
C LYS A 540 -13.49 16.49 40.50
N GLY A 541 -13.15 16.82 41.75
CA GLY A 541 -13.62 18.04 42.42
C GLY A 541 -15.10 18.01 42.79
N ASN A 542 -15.71 16.83 42.91
CA ASN A 542 -17.14 16.64 43.19
C ASN A 542 -18.07 17.31 42.17
N GLN A 543 -17.61 17.49 40.94
CA GLN A 543 -18.40 18.03 39.84
C GLN A 543 -18.54 16.99 38.73
N SER A 544 -19.77 16.79 38.26
CA SER A 544 -20.06 15.94 37.11
C SER A 544 -20.42 16.77 35.88
N PHE A 545 -20.10 16.23 34.70
CA PHE A 545 -20.69 16.69 33.44
C PHE A 545 -22.20 16.46 33.44
N GLN A 546 -22.94 17.34 32.74
CA GLN A 546 -24.41 17.29 32.67
C GLN A 546 -24.95 16.33 31.60
N GLY A 547 -24.06 15.80 30.76
CA GLY A 547 -24.40 14.86 29.70
C GLY A 547 -25.00 13.53 30.17
N GLU A 548 -25.36 12.69 29.21
CA GLU A 548 -26.04 11.41 29.45
C GLU A 548 -25.29 10.21 28.87
N LEU A 549 -25.52 9.03 29.46
CA LEU A 549 -24.98 7.76 28.99
C LEU A 549 -25.97 7.06 28.06
N LEU A 550 -25.64 7.00 26.77
CA LEU A 550 -26.42 6.30 25.75
C LEU A 550 -25.95 4.85 25.62
N PRO A 551 -26.83 3.84 25.78
CA PRO A 551 -26.44 2.44 25.63
C PRO A 551 -26.10 2.10 24.18
N VAL A 552 -25.07 1.26 23.99
CA VAL A 552 -24.62 0.76 22.69
C VAL A 552 -24.77 -0.77 22.68
N GLY A 553 -25.57 -1.29 21.74
CA GLY A 553 -25.87 -2.73 21.66
C GLY A 553 -25.99 -3.23 20.22
N GLY A 554 -26.11 -4.56 20.05
CA GLY A 554 -26.35 -5.19 18.73
C GLY A 554 -25.11 -5.66 17.97
N GLY A 555 -23.90 -5.50 18.52
CA GLY A 555 -22.63 -5.90 17.88
C GLY A 555 -22.59 -7.36 17.41
N SER A 556 -23.11 -8.31 18.20
CA SER A 556 -23.12 -9.73 17.82
C SER A 556 -23.89 -10.03 16.53
N ASN A 557 -24.99 -9.31 16.27
CA ASN A 557 -25.74 -9.48 15.02
C ASN A 557 -24.93 -9.00 13.81
N VAL A 558 -24.18 -7.91 13.98
CA VAL A 558 -23.29 -7.38 12.93
C VAL A 558 -22.22 -8.38 12.57
N HIS A 559 -21.52 -8.96 13.55
CA HIS A 559 -20.50 -10.01 13.32
C HIS A 559 -21.08 -11.19 12.53
N ASN A 560 -22.27 -11.67 12.91
CA ASN A 560 -22.94 -12.75 12.21
C ASN A 560 -23.27 -12.39 10.75
N THR A 561 -23.85 -11.21 10.51
CA THR A 561 -24.17 -10.75 9.16
C THR A 561 -22.94 -10.47 8.30
N ALA A 562 -21.85 -9.99 8.89
CA ALA A 562 -20.58 -9.79 8.20
C ALA A 562 -20.00 -11.12 7.75
N ASN A 563 -20.01 -12.13 8.62
CA ASN A 563 -19.59 -13.48 8.25
C ASN A 563 -20.45 -14.08 7.13
N VAL A 564 -21.77 -13.91 7.17
CA VAL A 564 -22.67 -14.36 6.10
C VAL A 564 -22.36 -13.65 4.77
N MET A 565 -22.18 -12.32 4.80
CA MET A 565 -21.84 -11.54 3.62
C MET A 565 -20.48 -11.94 3.03
N MET A 566 -19.46 -12.15 3.85
CA MET A 566 -18.14 -12.55 3.34
C MET A 566 -18.15 -13.94 2.70
N ASN A 567 -19.04 -14.84 3.15
CA ASN A 567 -19.12 -16.20 2.60
C ASN A 567 -20.02 -16.31 1.36
N THR A 568 -21.12 -15.55 1.31
CA THR A 568 -22.18 -15.74 0.30
C THR A 568 -22.63 -14.45 -0.40
N GLY A 569 -22.08 -13.30 0.00
CA GLY A 569 -22.48 -11.98 -0.51
C GLY A 569 -22.15 -11.76 -1.97
N TRP A 570 -21.18 -12.49 -2.53
CA TRP A 570 -20.89 -12.46 -3.96
C TRP A 570 -22.03 -13.01 -4.84
N GLN A 571 -22.89 -13.87 -4.28
CA GLN A 571 -24.04 -14.48 -4.98
C GLN A 571 -25.33 -13.71 -4.76
N ASP A 572 -25.46 -13.00 -3.65
CA ASP A 572 -26.73 -12.48 -3.18
C ASP A 572 -26.57 -11.09 -2.54
N VAL A 573 -27.07 -10.08 -3.24
CA VAL A 573 -27.10 -8.69 -2.80
C VAL A 573 -27.84 -8.50 -1.47
N ASN A 574 -28.77 -9.38 -1.13
CA ASN A 574 -29.51 -9.28 0.13
C ASN A 574 -28.60 -9.52 1.35
N ARG A 575 -27.44 -10.16 1.18
CA ARG A 575 -26.45 -10.30 2.26
C ARG A 575 -25.80 -8.97 2.61
N HIS A 576 -25.55 -8.13 1.60
CA HIS A 576 -25.08 -6.76 1.81
C HIS A 576 -26.16 -5.93 2.51
N LYS A 577 -27.42 -6.01 2.06
CA LYS A 577 -28.57 -5.36 2.73
C LYS A 577 -28.69 -5.78 4.20
N GLY A 578 -28.58 -7.07 4.48
CA GLY A 578 -28.64 -7.62 5.84
C GLY A 578 -27.54 -7.05 6.75
N LEU A 579 -26.29 -7.01 6.28
CA LEU A 579 -25.19 -6.42 7.04
C LEU A 579 -25.42 -4.94 7.31
N PHE A 580 -25.66 -4.13 6.27
CA PHE A 580 -25.80 -2.68 6.45
C PHE A 580 -27.07 -2.28 7.22
N GLN A 581 -28.12 -3.10 7.21
CA GLN A 581 -29.26 -2.96 8.11
C GLN A 581 -28.85 -3.21 9.57
N ALA A 582 -28.08 -4.26 9.84
CA ALA A 582 -27.59 -4.55 11.18
C ALA A 582 -26.70 -3.41 11.71
N ILE A 583 -25.81 -2.88 10.87
CA ILE A 583 -24.99 -1.69 11.18
C ILE A 583 -25.89 -0.48 11.46
N SER A 584 -26.89 -0.24 10.61
CA SER A 584 -27.80 0.89 10.76
C SER A 584 -28.61 0.85 12.05
N ASN A 585 -29.03 -0.34 12.50
CA ASN A 585 -29.76 -0.49 13.76
C ASN A 585 -28.93 -0.06 14.97
N VAL A 586 -27.62 -0.29 14.95
CA VAL A 586 -26.70 0.13 16.01
C VAL A 586 -26.41 1.64 15.91
N LEU A 587 -26.18 2.14 14.70
CA LEU A 587 -25.75 3.53 14.49
C LEU A 587 -26.91 4.53 14.52
N PHE A 588 -28.15 4.15 14.23
CA PHE A 588 -29.26 5.10 14.09
C PHE A 588 -29.48 5.98 15.35
N PRO A 589 -29.50 5.43 16.58
CA PRO A 589 -29.60 6.26 17.79
C PRO A 589 -28.37 7.16 18.02
N LEU A 590 -27.23 6.80 17.43
CA LEU A 590 -25.92 7.43 17.61
C LEU A 590 -25.44 8.12 16.34
N LYS A 591 -26.33 8.38 15.37
CA LYS A 591 -25.96 8.74 14.00
C LYS A 591 -25.16 10.05 13.92
N TRP A 592 -25.33 10.92 14.92
CA TRP A 592 -24.58 12.15 15.07
C TRP A 592 -23.06 11.92 15.21
N VAL A 593 -22.62 10.76 15.72
CA VAL A 593 -21.19 10.41 15.87
C VAL A 593 -20.50 10.38 14.52
N VAL A 594 -21.17 9.86 13.49
CA VAL A 594 -20.61 9.75 12.14
C VAL A 594 -20.31 11.13 11.58
N ASN A 595 -21.27 12.06 11.62
CA ASN A 595 -21.11 13.40 11.04
C ASN A 595 -20.67 14.50 12.03
N ARG A 596 -20.26 14.16 13.26
CA ARG A 596 -19.76 15.13 14.24
C ARG A 596 -18.64 16.00 13.63
N ASN A 597 -18.59 17.29 13.93
CA ASN A 597 -17.57 18.19 13.35
C ASN A 597 -17.54 18.19 11.81
N ASN A 598 -18.67 17.88 11.15
CA ASN A 598 -18.80 17.83 9.69
C ASN A 598 -17.79 16.87 9.02
N ALA A 599 -17.60 15.68 9.62
CA ALA A 599 -16.67 14.68 9.10
C ALA A 599 -17.16 13.99 7.81
N GLN A 600 -18.46 14.03 7.52
CA GLN A 600 -19.04 13.54 6.26
C GLN A 600 -18.54 12.11 5.90
N GLU A 601 -18.01 11.91 4.69
CA GLU A 601 -17.52 10.61 4.19
C GLU A 601 -16.38 10.04 5.03
N VAL A 602 -15.44 10.88 5.49
CA VAL A 602 -14.34 10.46 6.38
C VAL A 602 -14.90 9.87 7.68
N GLY A 603 -16.00 10.42 8.16
CA GLY A 603 -16.67 9.92 9.35
C GLY A 603 -17.29 8.55 9.17
N PHE A 604 -17.92 8.31 8.01
CA PHE A 604 -18.50 7.00 7.70
C PHE A 604 -17.42 5.95 7.44
N HIS A 605 -16.38 6.33 6.70
CA HIS A 605 -15.23 5.49 6.40
C HIS A 605 -14.52 4.99 7.68
N SER A 606 -14.19 5.90 8.60
CA SER A 606 -13.56 5.53 9.88
C SER A 606 -14.41 4.60 10.75
N VAL A 607 -15.73 4.78 10.76
CA VAL A 607 -16.64 3.87 11.49
C VAL A 607 -16.64 2.47 10.89
N LEU A 608 -16.74 2.34 9.56
CA LEU A 608 -16.70 1.02 8.93
C LEU A 608 -15.35 0.34 9.11
N HIS A 609 -14.25 1.08 9.03
CA HIS A 609 -12.92 0.54 9.27
C HIS A 609 -12.79 -0.02 10.71
N GLY A 610 -13.20 0.75 11.72
CA GLY A 610 -13.17 0.28 13.12
C GLY A 610 -14.09 -0.93 13.35
N LEU A 611 -15.27 -0.92 12.75
CA LEU A 611 -16.22 -2.05 12.81
C LEU A 611 -15.64 -3.34 12.20
N PHE A 612 -15.07 -3.29 11.00
CA PHE A 612 -14.56 -4.49 10.35
C PHE A 612 -13.27 -4.99 10.98
N TYR A 613 -12.47 -4.08 11.58
CA TYR A 613 -11.30 -4.45 12.37
C TYR A 613 -11.67 -5.46 13.48
N THR A 614 -12.78 -5.23 14.19
CA THR A 614 -13.24 -6.13 15.27
C THR A 614 -13.97 -7.39 14.80
N CYS A 615 -14.39 -7.50 13.53
CA CYS A 615 -15.15 -8.65 13.04
C CYS A 615 -14.23 -9.81 12.62
N ASN A 616 -14.33 -11.00 13.22
CA ASN A 616 -13.50 -12.17 12.83
C ASN A 616 -13.45 -12.44 11.31
N ASN A 617 -14.51 -12.11 10.58
CA ASN A 617 -14.58 -12.13 9.11
C ASN A 617 -15.24 -10.82 8.65
N PRO A 618 -14.63 -10.01 7.76
CA PRO A 618 -13.44 -10.26 6.91
C PRO A 618 -12.13 -10.50 7.69
N ALA A 619 -11.22 -11.25 7.08
CA ALA A 619 -9.88 -11.51 7.59
C ALA A 619 -8.95 -10.31 7.35
N ARG A 620 -9.13 -9.62 6.22
CA ARG A 620 -8.38 -8.42 5.85
C ARG A 620 -9.30 -7.30 5.41
N VAL A 621 -8.96 -6.08 5.80
CA VAL A 621 -9.69 -4.84 5.58
C VAL A 621 -8.71 -3.82 5.02
N ILE A 622 -8.80 -3.56 3.72
CA ILE A 622 -7.94 -2.60 3.04
C ILE A 622 -8.76 -1.36 2.77
N ILE A 623 -8.27 -0.22 3.23
CA ILE A 623 -8.90 1.08 3.02
C ILE A 623 -8.18 1.83 1.91
N GLU A 624 -8.90 2.63 1.14
CA GLU A 624 -8.32 3.52 0.13
C GLU A 624 -7.47 2.73 -0.89
N PHE A 625 -7.94 1.55 -1.28
CA PHE A 625 -7.19 0.63 -2.12
C PHE A 625 -7.09 1.18 -3.55
N GLN A 626 -5.86 1.40 -4.00
CA GLN A 626 -5.58 1.88 -5.35
C GLN A 626 -5.85 0.78 -6.38
N LEU A 627 -6.61 1.09 -7.42
CA LEU A 627 -7.01 0.14 -8.46
C LEU A 627 -6.17 0.30 -9.75
N GLY A 628 -5.41 1.39 -9.86
CA GLY A 628 -4.68 1.78 -11.07
C GLY A 628 -5.45 2.81 -11.90
N GLY A 629 -4.74 3.58 -12.73
CA GLY A 629 -5.34 4.66 -13.55
C GLY A 629 -5.88 5.85 -12.73
N GLY A 630 -5.30 6.11 -11.56
CA GLY A 630 -5.77 7.13 -10.62
C GLY A 630 -7.00 6.73 -9.79
N GLU A 631 -7.62 5.60 -10.11
CA GLU A 631 -8.81 5.11 -9.41
C GLU A 631 -8.45 4.47 -8.07
N LYS A 632 -9.34 4.69 -7.09
CA LYS A 632 -9.18 4.22 -5.72
C LYS A 632 -10.54 3.89 -5.15
N ILE A 633 -10.65 2.73 -4.52
CA ILE A 633 -11.88 2.28 -3.87
C ILE A 633 -11.75 2.44 -2.35
N ASP A 634 -12.80 2.94 -1.72
CA ASP A 634 -12.75 3.34 -0.31
C ASP A 634 -12.48 2.16 0.63
N LEU A 635 -13.07 0.99 0.38
CA LEU A 635 -12.97 -0.17 1.26
C LEU A 635 -12.95 -1.48 0.46
N VAL A 636 -12.02 -2.38 0.80
CA VAL A 636 -11.97 -3.75 0.28
C VAL A 636 -11.94 -4.74 1.44
N LEU A 637 -12.85 -5.68 1.39
CA LEU A 637 -12.98 -6.75 2.37
C LEU A 637 -12.53 -8.08 1.75
N LEU A 638 -11.63 -8.77 2.42
CA LEU A 638 -11.11 -10.08 2.00
C LEU A 638 -11.39 -11.12 3.09
N ARG A 639 -11.81 -12.30 2.66
CA ARG A 639 -11.96 -13.48 3.52
C ARG A 639 -10.62 -14.23 3.63
N SER A 640 -10.47 -15.07 4.66
CA SER A 640 -9.30 -15.95 4.77
C SER A 640 -9.26 -16.97 3.62
N VAL A 641 -8.07 -17.21 3.08
CA VAL A 641 -7.82 -18.13 1.95
C VAL A 641 -8.09 -19.59 2.33
N GLU A 642 -8.00 -19.92 3.63
CA GLU A 642 -8.25 -21.28 4.16
C GLU A 642 -9.71 -21.73 4.05
N SER A 643 -10.64 -20.81 3.75
CA SER A 643 -12.04 -21.13 3.53
C SER A 643 -12.24 -21.68 2.11
N GLY A 644 -12.27 -23.01 1.96
CA GLY A 644 -12.49 -23.68 0.67
C GLY A 644 -13.58 -23.00 -0.20
N GLY A 645 -13.22 -22.64 -1.43
CA GLY A 645 -13.99 -21.79 -2.34
C GLY A 645 -13.14 -20.62 -2.86
N GLY A 646 -13.52 -19.99 -3.98
CA GLY A 646 -12.77 -18.82 -4.48
C GLY A 646 -12.78 -17.66 -3.47
N VAL A 647 -11.66 -16.95 -3.33
CA VAL A 647 -11.62 -15.67 -2.60
C VAL A 647 -12.21 -14.61 -3.52
N HIS A 648 -13.41 -14.13 -3.19
CA HIS A 648 -14.08 -13.04 -3.90
C HIS A 648 -13.94 -11.76 -3.06
N PRO A 649 -12.95 -10.88 -3.32
CA PRO A 649 -12.86 -9.62 -2.63
C PRO A 649 -14.14 -8.80 -2.85
N ILE A 650 -14.60 -8.15 -1.79
CA ILE A 650 -15.73 -7.24 -1.85
C ILE A 650 -15.21 -5.82 -1.73
N GLY A 651 -15.18 -5.11 -2.85
CA GLY A 651 -14.96 -3.68 -2.92
C GLY A 651 -16.24 -2.90 -2.65
N ILE A 652 -16.16 -1.88 -1.79
CA ILE A 652 -17.28 -1.03 -1.39
C ILE A 652 -16.88 0.43 -1.56
N GLU A 653 -17.59 1.13 -2.45
CA GLU A 653 -17.53 2.59 -2.55
C GLU A 653 -18.43 3.23 -1.47
N LEU A 654 -17.93 4.23 -0.78
CA LEU A 654 -18.64 4.92 0.28
C LEU A 654 -19.04 6.33 -0.17
N LYS A 655 -20.25 6.74 0.18
CA LYS A 655 -20.70 8.13 -0.01
C LYS A 655 -21.41 8.67 1.21
N PHE A 656 -21.44 9.99 1.29
CA PHE A 656 -22.24 10.72 2.26
C PHE A 656 -23.28 11.57 1.54
N ALA A 657 -24.54 11.37 1.88
CA ALA A 657 -25.65 12.15 1.36
C ALA A 657 -26.18 13.11 2.44
N GLY A 658 -26.06 14.40 2.16
CA GLY A 658 -26.73 15.46 2.89
C GLY A 658 -28.21 15.59 2.53
N THR A 659 -28.74 16.80 2.67
CA THR A 659 -30.18 17.04 2.48
C THR A 659 -30.53 17.04 1.00
N GLY A 660 -31.32 16.05 0.55
CA GLY A 660 -31.78 15.96 -0.84
C GLY A 660 -30.79 15.30 -1.80
N GLU A 661 -29.61 14.90 -1.34
CA GLU A 661 -28.49 14.46 -2.19
C GLU A 661 -28.44 12.94 -2.43
N LEU A 662 -29.33 12.15 -1.81
CA LEU A 662 -29.23 10.69 -1.81
C LEU A 662 -29.24 10.08 -3.23
N GLN A 663 -30.08 10.59 -4.13
CA GLN A 663 -30.15 10.07 -5.50
C GLN A 663 -28.90 10.45 -6.32
N ASP A 664 -28.40 11.67 -6.15
CA ASP A 664 -27.19 12.13 -6.82
C ASP A 664 -25.98 11.30 -6.38
N LYS A 665 -25.86 11.03 -5.07
CA LYS A 665 -24.81 10.18 -4.52
C LYS A 665 -24.91 8.72 -4.97
N LYS A 666 -26.12 8.20 -5.20
CA LYS A 666 -26.30 6.88 -5.85
C LYS A 666 -25.78 6.87 -7.28
N GLN A 667 -26.03 7.93 -8.04
CA GLN A 667 -25.53 8.04 -9.40
C GLN A 667 -24.01 8.19 -9.43
N GLU A 668 -23.44 9.02 -8.56
CA GLU A 668 -21.99 9.20 -8.41
C GLU A 668 -21.30 7.87 -8.11
N ALA A 669 -21.75 7.17 -7.06
CA ALA A 669 -21.20 5.87 -6.70
C ALA A 669 -21.32 4.86 -7.86
N ASN A 670 -22.46 4.82 -8.56
CA ASN A 670 -22.62 3.94 -9.73
C ASN A 670 -21.62 4.23 -10.85
N ASN A 671 -21.30 5.51 -11.09
CA ASN A 671 -20.34 5.90 -12.11
C ASN A 671 -18.93 5.42 -11.75
N GLN A 672 -18.50 5.62 -10.51
CA GLN A 672 -17.20 5.12 -10.02
C GLN A 672 -17.11 3.59 -10.05
N LEU A 673 -18.17 2.89 -9.64
CA LEU A 673 -18.16 1.43 -9.75
C LEU A 673 -17.99 0.94 -11.20
N ASN A 674 -18.42 1.71 -12.21
CA ASN A 674 -18.20 1.37 -13.60
C ASN A 674 -16.75 1.65 -14.06
N SER A 675 -16.08 2.69 -13.54
CA SER A 675 -14.66 2.92 -13.83
C SER A 675 -13.78 1.85 -13.21
N TYR A 676 -14.09 1.42 -11.98
CA TYR A 676 -13.42 0.34 -11.27
C TYR A 676 -13.42 -1.00 -12.03
N LEU A 677 -14.45 -1.29 -12.83
CA LEU A 677 -14.50 -2.48 -13.69
C LEU A 677 -13.38 -2.53 -14.73
N GLN A 678 -12.79 -1.38 -15.09
CA GLN A 678 -11.72 -1.29 -16.11
C GLN A 678 -10.31 -1.39 -15.53
N CYS A 679 -10.14 -1.17 -14.22
CA CYS A 679 -8.84 -1.13 -13.53
C CYS A 679 -8.07 -2.47 -13.56
N ARG A 680 -6.87 -2.64 -13.02
CA ARG A 680 -6.26 -4.00 -12.91
C ARG A 680 -5.58 -4.29 -11.57
N GLY A 681 -5.61 -3.35 -10.64
CA GLY A 681 -4.98 -3.45 -9.32
C GLY A 681 -5.51 -4.57 -8.42
N TYR A 682 -6.68 -5.16 -8.70
CA TYR A 682 -7.25 -6.26 -7.91
C TYR A 682 -6.34 -7.49 -7.80
N LYS A 683 -5.50 -7.74 -8.81
CA LYS A 683 -4.58 -8.90 -8.84
C LYS A 683 -3.60 -8.93 -7.67
N ARG A 684 -3.37 -7.80 -7.00
CA ARG A 684 -2.46 -7.70 -5.86
C ARG A 684 -2.96 -8.40 -4.60
N ILE A 685 -4.27 -8.61 -4.49
CA ILE A 685 -4.92 -9.02 -3.25
C ILE A 685 -5.74 -10.30 -3.38
N THR A 686 -5.79 -10.90 -4.58
CA THR A 686 -6.50 -12.15 -4.81
C THR A 686 -5.90 -12.91 -5.99
N ASP A 687 -5.76 -14.23 -5.83
CA ASP A 687 -5.54 -15.17 -6.93
C ASP A 687 -6.86 -15.61 -7.60
N GLY A 688 -8.00 -15.20 -7.03
CA GLY A 688 -9.34 -15.45 -7.58
C GLY A 688 -9.57 -14.68 -8.87
N ASP A 689 -10.48 -15.20 -9.70
CA ASP A 689 -10.80 -14.63 -11.01
C ASP A 689 -11.88 -13.54 -10.96
N THR A 690 -12.43 -13.27 -9.77
CA THR A 690 -13.66 -12.50 -9.61
C THR A 690 -13.57 -11.50 -8.46
N VAL A 691 -14.04 -10.27 -8.70
CA VAL A 691 -14.23 -9.22 -7.70
C VAL A 691 -15.68 -8.75 -7.67
N VAL A 692 -16.19 -8.51 -6.47
CA VAL A 692 -17.53 -7.96 -6.23
C VAL A 692 -17.42 -6.50 -5.86
N LEU A 693 -18.19 -5.66 -6.54
CA LEU A 693 -18.24 -4.22 -6.33
C LEU A 693 -19.65 -3.80 -5.90
N SER A 694 -19.71 -3.08 -4.78
CA SER A 694 -20.93 -2.52 -4.18
C SER A 694 -20.69 -1.08 -3.76
N TYR A 695 -21.74 -0.38 -3.36
CA TYR A 695 -21.62 0.88 -2.63
C TYR A 695 -22.42 0.83 -1.33
N ALA A 696 -22.08 1.71 -0.39
CA ALA A 696 -22.87 2.05 0.77
C ALA A 696 -22.90 3.58 0.95
N ILE A 697 -24.09 4.14 1.13
CA ILE A 697 -24.29 5.60 1.21
C ILE A 697 -24.94 5.93 2.53
N TRP A 698 -24.23 6.73 3.33
CA TRP A 698 -24.77 7.28 4.57
C TRP A 698 -25.77 8.40 4.28
N ASN A 699 -26.99 8.28 4.80
CA ASN A 699 -28.05 9.28 4.68
C ASN A 699 -28.26 10.00 6.02
N ASP A 700 -27.67 11.19 6.15
CA ASP A 700 -27.68 11.96 7.40
C ASP A 700 -29.10 12.32 7.89
N ARG A 701 -30.01 12.49 6.94
CA ARG A 701 -31.42 12.86 7.18
C ARG A 701 -32.36 11.67 7.35
N ALA A 702 -31.83 10.45 7.41
CA ALA A 702 -32.64 9.25 7.67
C ALA A 702 -33.49 9.41 8.94
N GLN A 703 -34.77 9.06 8.81
CA GLN A 703 -35.76 9.12 9.89
C GLN A 703 -35.99 7.75 10.53
N ARG A 704 -35.44 6.68 9.94
CA ARG A 704 -35.54 5.31 10.42
C ARG A 704 -34.24 4.54 10.17
N PRO A 705 -33.93 3.52 10.98
CA PRO A 705 -32.72 2.71 10.80
C PRO A 705 -32.56 2.12 9.40
N ASP A 706 -33.63 1.60 8.80
CA ASP A 706 -33.64 0.99 7.45
C ASP A 706 -33.37 1.96 6.30
N THR A 707 -33.34 3.26 6.58
CA THR A 707 -33.05 4.32 5.60
C THR A 707 -31.72 5.02 5.84
N LEU A 708 -30.98 4.62 6.89
CA LEU A 708 -29.73 5.25 7.30
C LEU A 708 -28.57 4.96 6.35
N ILE A 709 -28.44 3.72 5.92
CA ILE A 709 -27.42 3.32 4.95
C ILE A 709 -28.12 2.72 3.73
N SER A 710 -28.02 3.41 2.59
CA SER A 710 -28.48 2.86 1.32
C SER A 710 -27.38 2.03 0.68
N VAL A 711 -27.70 0.79 0.31
CA VAL A 711 -26.79 -0.10 -0.41
C VAL A 711 -27.24 -0.30 -1.84
N LYS A 712 -26.33 -0.79 -2.67
CA LYS A 712 -26.61 -1.10 -4.07
C LYS A 712 -27.60 -2.27 -4.19
N ASP A 713 -28.56 -2.16 -5.12
CA ASP A 713 -29.58 -3.19 -5.35
C ASP A 713 -29.15 -4.32 -6.28
N VAL A 714 -28.06 -4.14 -7.03
CA VAL A 714 -27.50 -5.12 -7.96
C VAL A 714 -25.98 -5.10 -7.86
N LEU A 715 -25.34 -6.22 -7.55
CA LEU A 715 -23.88 -6.28 -7.47
C LEU A 715 -23.24 -6.04 -8.84
N ARG A 716 -22.11 -5.34 -8.87
CA ARG A 716 -21.24 -5.30 -10.05
C ARG A 716 -20.18 -6.37 -9.85
N ILE A 717 -20.18 -7.35 -10.73
CA ILE A 717 -19.20 -8.42 -10.67
C ILE A 717 -18.23 -8.22 -11.83
N ARG A 718 -16.95 -8.23 -11.51
CA ARG A 718 -15.90 -8.32 -12.50
C ARG A 718 -15.35 -9.73 -12.48
N ASP A 719 -15.70 -10.48 -13.52
CA ASP A 719 -15.12 -11.78 -13.81
C ASP A 719 -13.89 -11.64 -14.70
N ASN A 720 -13.13 -12.72 -14.80
CA ASN A 720 -11.92 -12.78 -15.63
C ASN A 720 -10.97 -11.62 -15.34
N LEU A 721 -10.56 -11.51 -14.06
CA LEU A 721 -9.49 -10.58 -13.64
C LEU A 721 -8.18 -10.78 -14.42
N GLY A 722 -8.11 -11.81 -15.26
CA GLY A 722 -7.09 -11.94 -16.29
C GLY A 722 -5.72 -12.17 -15.68
N HIS A 723 -5.65 -12.93 -14.58
CA HIS A 723 -4.43 -13.66 -14.21
C HIS A 723 -3.96 -14.32 -15.50
N SER A 724 -2.91 -13.76 -16.08
CA SER A 724 -2.61 -14.01 -17.48
C SER A 724 -2.24 -15.48 -17.64
N SER A 725 -2.40 -16.03 -18.83
CA SER A 725 -1.82 -17.34 -19.16
C SER A 725 -0.29 -17.36 -19.09
N ALA A 726 0.36 -16.23 -18.74
CA ALA A 726 1.77 -16.13 -18.41
C ALA A 726 2.03 -16.10 -16.88
N ASP A 727 1.01 -15.84 -16.05
CA ASP A 727 0.98 -16.07 -14.60
C ASP A 727 0.56 -17.53 -14.29
N ASP A 728 -0.14 -18.17 -15.23
CA ASP A 728 -0.30 -19.62 -15.28
C ASP A 728 0.91 -20.22 -16.00
N LEU A 729 1.91 -20.63 -15.23
CA LEU A 729 2.96 -21.51 -15.74
C LEU A 729 2.30 -22.74 -16.43
N PRO A 730 2.88 -23.27 -17.52
CA PRO A 730 2.38 -24.49 -18.13
C PRO A 730 2.48 -25.63 -17.12
N GLY A 731 1.35 -25.98 -16.50
CA GLY A 731 1.28 -26.97 -15.43
C GLY A 731 -0.07 -27.11 -14.73
N ARG A 732 -1.16 -26.59 -15.32
CA ARG A 732 -2.53 -27.04 -14.96
C ARG A 732 -2.91 -28.28 -15.74
#